data_AF-A0A7Z8PBF7-F1
#
_entry.id   AF-A0A7Z8PBF7-F1
#
_cell.length_a   1.000
_cell.length_b   1.000
_cell.length_c   1.000
_cell.angle_alpha   90.00
_cell.angle_beta   90.00
_cell.angle_gamma   90.00
#
_symmetry.space_group_name_H-M   'P 1'
#
loop_
_entity.id
_entity.type
_entity.pdbx_description
1 polymer ?
#
loop_
_entity_poly.entity_id
_entity_poly.type
_entity_poly.pdbx_seq_one_letter_code
_entity_poly.pdbx_strand_id
1 'polypeptide(L)'
;MLYRNVQQFAVGHTCSAVWDEPVDETVHQVRTSWFPEATVHVVSAEGDIEFRTDDARLSLGASWLASEDSDSLFAGLTSFVDAYTNWISRMECAVGAMPDQHVEQAQLHMDRCRTAEQRMRAGIALLETSSEVLTAFRLANAALALQYSWRIDPQPPELVWRPFQLGFALLCLESIASPDSSDRETMDLLWFPTGGGKTEAYLLLTAFTIFLRRLRAAGNPTGAGVTTFMRYTLRLLTIQQFERAAALICACEMVRLGKVRLEKVSLPAHFASDLPISLGLWVGEGATPNTVAQADQVLGTDAESSPAQLRSCPCCHEVLDWKISADKSRVEVRCLTKSCDVGKELALLPIWTVDEDVYRERPTLLIGTVDKYAQITRNQRTGCLFGIGTPAAAPELVIQDELHLISGPLGSLAGLYETAVDELCRSEAGVRAKVIGSTATIRRAEDQIKALFDRQSFQFPPPGLDHTNSGFAIEDRDVPGRRYMGISTVGRSAKFTQQAVAASLLQAATDQTLAADNRDAYWTLVNYFNSLRELGGALVLMRDDVARSIRDYAARRPGEVERDAGMQIELTSRVRSSDIPKYLKNLERAWNDPDHVDIVLASNMISVGMDVSRLGLMVVNGQPKTIAEYIQATSRVGRSQRAPGLVITLFNAAKSRDRSRYETFASWHRSLYRDVEATSVTPFAPRARDRALHAPFVAMVRHMVDGMADPGAIEHHQQEVEALLATVIARIDRVDPVEAEAARGQLNSFLDKWFDRQGLKDYWQDYGDALLTSAEAAAERGNKARFAGQTPTPNSLRSVEASAAYVLLAGRSARGARP
;
A
#
# COMPACT_ATOMS: atom_id res chain seq x y z
N MET A 1 -12.67 -14.14 21.17
CA MET A 1 -11.94 -13.36 22.19
C MET A 1 -12.00 -11.84 21.91
N LEU A 2 -11.34 -11.30 20.88
CA LEU A 2 -11.28 -9.83 20.64
C LEU A 2 -12.62 -9.10 20.49
N TYR A 3 -13.65 -9.77 19.95
CA TYR A 3 -15.00 -9.22 19.76
C TYR A 3 -16.02 -9.77 20.77
N ARG A 4 -15.57 -10.27 21.92
CA ARG A 4 -16.46 -10.92 22.92
C ARG A 4 -17.57 -9.98 23.43
N ASN A 5 -17.29 -8.68 23.47
CA ASN A 5 -18.23 -7.65 23.92
C ASN A 5 -19.26 -7.25 22.83
N VAL A 6 -19.11 -7.74 21.59
CA VAL A 6 -20.07 -7.48 20.51
C VAL A 6 -21.12 -8.59 20.46
N GLN A 7 -22.22 -8.36 21.19
CA GLN A 7 -23.37 -9.27 21.31
C GLN A 7 -24.45 -8.95 20.28
N GLN A 8 -25.18 -9.97 19.81
CA GLN A 8 -26.31 -9.84 18.89
C GLN A 8 -27.60 -10.32 19.56
N PHE A 9 -28.46 -9.37 19.94
CA PHE A 9 -29.67 -9.65 20.71
C PHE A 9 -30.90 -9.92 19.84
N ALA A 10 -30.94 -9.39 18.61
CA ALA A 10 -32.03 -9.58 17.68
C ALA A 10 -31.56 -9.57 16.21
N VAL A 11 -32.35 -10.21 15.34
CA VAL A 11 -32.17 -10.19 13.89
C VAL A 11 -33.49 -9.80 13.27
N GLY A 12 -33.47 -8.86 12.33
CA GLY A 12 -34.68 -8.51 11.59
C GLY A 12 -34.97 -9.51 10.47
N HIS A 13 -36.22 -9.54 10.01
CA HIS A 13 -36.61 -10.23 8.78
C HIS A 13 -37.43 -9.27 7.94
N THR A 14 -36.96 -8.92 6.74
CA THR A 14 -37.50 -7.84 5.88
C THR A 14 -37.45 -6.42 6.47
N CYS A 15 -36.99 -6.28 7.72
CA CYS A 15 -36.61 -5.06 8.43
C CYS A 15 -35.29 -5.34 9.17
N SER A 16 -34.73 -4.35 9.88
CA SER A 16 -33.59 -4.55 10.78
C SER A 16 -34.01 -4.47 12.24
N ALA A 17 -33.12 -4.87 13.15
CA ALA A 17 -33.31 -4.71 14.59
C ALA A 17 -32.19 -3.83 15.17
N VAL A 18 -32.56 -2.94 16.08
CA VAL A 18 -31.64 -2.10 16.85
C VAL A 18 -31.96 -2.21 18.33
N TRP A 19 -30.94 -1.99 19.16
CA TRP A 19 -31.03 -2.06 20.60
C TRP A 19 -30.09 -1.03 21.23
N ASP A 20 -30.40 -0.66 22.46
CA ASP A 20 -29.59 0.28 23.23
C ASP A 20 -28.20 -0.32 23.54
N GLU A 21 -27.22 0.54 23.84
CA GLU A 21 -25.93 0.05 24.28
C GLU A 21 -26.08 -0.72 25.59
N PRO A 22 -25.48 -1.92 25.71
CA PRO A 22 -25.57 -2.70 26.94
C PRO A 22 -24.98 -1.93 28.12
N VAL A 23 -25.73 -1.86 29.22
CA VAL A 23 -25.24 -1.40 30.53
C VAL A 23 -25.19 -2.63 31.43
N ASP A 24 -24.04 -2.94 32.01
CA ASP A 24 -23.80 -4.16 32.79
C ASP A 24 -24.27 -5.42 32.05
N GLU A 25 -23.85 -5.55 30.78
CA GLU A 25 -24.20 -6.65 29.85
C GLU A 25 -25.69 -6.79 29.52
N THR A 26 -26.53 -5.84 29.99
CA THR A 26 -27.98 -5.88 29.81
C THR A 26 -28.46 -4.81 28.84
N VAL A 27 -29.37 -5.20 27.94
CA VAL A 27 -30.08 -4.29 27.03
C VAL A 27 -31.49 -4.09 27.53
N HIS A 28 -31.93 -2.83 27.66
CA HIS A 28 -33.26 -2.49 28.16
C HIS A 28 -34.32 -2.35 27.07
N GLN A 29 -33.92 -2.06 25.82
CA GLN A 29 -34.84 -1.92 24.69
C GLN A 29 -34.32 -2.62 23.44
N VAL A 30 -35.22 -3.35 22.78
CA VAL A 30 -35.03 -3.89 21.43
C VAL A 30 -36.18 -3.39 20.56
N ARG A 31 -35.88 -2.87 19.37
CA ARG A 31 -36.88 -2.34 18.44
C ARG A 31 -36.55 -2.70 16.99
N THR A 32 -37.59 -2.82 16.16
CA THR A 32 -37.42 -2.92 14.72
C THR A 32 -37.09 -1.55 14.14
N SER A 33 -36.29 -1.51 13.07
CA SER A 33 -35.98 -0.28 12.35
C SER A 33 -35.94 -0.50 10.84
N TRP A 34 -36.56 0.43 10.12
CA TRP A 34 -36.44 0.54 8.66
C TRP A 34 -35.16 1.28 8.25
N PHE A 35 -34.61 2.09 9.17
CA PHE A 35 -33.37 2.85 9.05
C PHE A 35 -32.43 2.45 10.19
N PRO A 36 -31.90 1.22 10.21
CA PRO A 36 -30.93 0.85 11.24
C PRO A 36 -29.70 1.74 11.16
N GLU A 37 -29.18 2.12 12.33
CA GLU A 37 -28.00 2.96 12.48
C GLU A 37 -26.93 2.23 13.29
N ALA A 38 -25.67 2.52 12.98
CA ALA A 38 -24.51 2.06 13.73
C ALA A 38 -23.38 3.08 13.63
N THR A 39 -22.66 3.32 14.71
CA THR A 39 -21.49 4.22 14.70
C THR A 39 -20.23 3.39 14.76
N VAL A 40 -19.29 3.68 13.85
CA VAL A 40 -17.92 3.19 13.93
C VAL A 40 -17.07 4.33 14.47
N HIS A 41 -16.56 4.15 15.67
CA HIS A 41 -15.79 5.16 16.39
C HIS A 41 -14.41 5.40 15.75
N VAL A 42 -13.85 6.58 16.03
CA VAL A 42 -12.50 6.92 15.57
C VAL A 42 -11.49 6.13 16.38
N VAL A 43 -10.37 5.75 15.75
CA VAL A 43 -9.23 5.19 16.47
C VAL A 43 -8.21 6.30 16.67
N SER A 44 -8.00 6.69 17.92
CA SER A 44 -6.93 7.59 18.32
C SER A 44 -5.58 6.90 18.16
N ALA A 45 -4.63 7.64 17.61
CA ALA A 45 -3.25 7.20 17.44
C ALA A 45 -2.31 7.77 18.51
N GLU A 46 -2.85 8.43 19.55
CA GLU A 46 -2.09 9.01 20.66
C GLU A 46 -1.70 7.97 21.74
N GLY A 47 -2.12 6.71 21.58
CA GLY A 47 -1.93 5.65 22.56
C GLY A 47 -2.82 5.76 23.81
N ASP A 48 -2.68 4.76 24.68
CA ASP A 48 -3.33 4.68 25.99
C ASP A 48 -2.79 5.71 26.99
N ILE A 49 -3.42 5.76 28.16
CA ILE A 49 -3.08 6.67 29.25
C ILE A 49 -1.59 6.64 29.59
N GLU A 50 -0.92 5.49 29.48
CA GLU A 50 0.50 5.35 29.75
C GLU A 50 1.38 6.16 28.77
N PHE A 51 0.97 6.28 27.50
CA PHE A 51 1.67 7.06 26.48
C PHE A 51 1.40 8.57 26.57
N ARG A 52 0.46 9.00 27.42
CA ARG A 52 0.07 10.41 27.55
C ARG A 52 0.85 11.16 28.64
N THR A 53 1.77 10.48 29.31
CA THR A 53 2.68 11.08 30.30
C THR A 53 3.72 11.97 29.61
N ASP A 54 4.18 13.02 30.28
CA ASP A 54 5.16 13.95 29.70
C ASP A 54 6.47 13.24 29.33
N ASP A 55 6.93 12.32 30.18
CA ASP A 55 8.15 11.53 29.96
C ASP A 55 8.07 10.65 28.70
N ALA A 56 6.93 9.99 28.47
CA ALA A 56 6.75 9.16 27.28
C ALA A 56 6.55 9.98 25.99
N ARG A 57 6.02 11.21 26.11
CA ARG A 57 5.77 12.08 24.95
C ARG A 57 6.99 12.85 24.50
N LEU A 58 7.94 13.12 25.39
CA LEU A 58 9.16 13.85 25.07
C LEU A 58 9.90 13.23 23.86
N SER A 59 10.03 11.90 23.86
CA SER A 59 10.73 11.16 22.79
C SER A 59 9.96 11.06 21.48
N LEU A 60 8.77 11.65 21.37
CA LEU A 60 7.99 11.65 20.13
C LEU A 60 8.38 12.83 19.22
N GLY A 61 9.12 13.83 19.68
CA GLY A 61 9.56 14.93 18.82
C GLY A 61 10.67 14.51 17.86
N ALA A 62 10.48 14.62 16.54
CA ALA A 62 11.51 14.24 15.57
C ALA A 62 12.77 15.13 15.68
N SER A 63 12.60 16.44 15.88
CA SER A 63 13.70 17.37 16.12
C SER A 63 14.49 17.04 17.39
N TRP A 64 13.77 16.60 18.44
CA TRP A 64 14.35 16.15 19.71
C TRP A 64 15.18 14.88 19.51
N LEU A 65 14.61 13.86 18.87
CA LEU A 65 15.32 12.62 18.54
C LEU A 65 16.57 12.85 17.68
N ALA A 66 16.58 13.90 16.84
CA ALA A 66 17.70 14.23 15.98
C ALA A 66 18.86 14.93 16.72
N SER A 67 18.58 15.69 17.79
CA SER A 67 19.52 16.68 18.34
C SER A 67 19.84 16.52 19.82
N GLU A 68 19.03 15.76 20.58
CA GLU A 68 19.19 15.64 22.03
C GLU A 68 20.50 14.93 22.42
N ASP A 69 21.00 15.21 23.63
CA ASP A 69 22.12 14.47 24.23
C ASP A 69 21.81 12.96 24.33
N SER A 70 22.85 12.13 24.24
CA SER A 70 22.66 10.68 24.13
C SER A 70 22.03 10.08 25.40
N ASP A 71 22.41 10.54 26.59
CA ASP A 71 21.91 9.98 27.85
C ASP A 71 20.41 10.29 28.02
N SER A 72 20.00 11.54 27.75
CA SER A 72 18.60 11.95 27.76
C SER A 72 17.79 11.29 26.64
N LEU A 73 18.38 11.11 25.45
CA LEU A 73 17.77 10.39 24.34
C LEU A 73 17.41 8.96 24.74
N PHE A 74 18.36 8.21 25.30
CA PHE A 74 18.14 6.82 25.72
C PHE A 74 17.17 6.73 26.88
N ALA A 75 17.24 7.64 27.85
CA ALA A 75 16.27 7.73 28.93
C ALA A 75 14.85 7.97 28.40
N GLY A 76 14.66 8.92 27.48
CA GLY A 76 13.35 9.20 26.88
C GLY A 76 12.79 8.02 26.07
N LEU A 77 13.62 7.39 25.24
CA LEU A 77 13.22 6.19 24.49
C LEU A 77 12.87 5.01 25.41
N THR A 78 13.60 4.86 26.52
CA THR A 78 13.31 3.84 27.55
C THR A 78 11.98 4.13 28.23
N SER A 79 11.74 5.37 28.66
CA SER A 79 10.46 5.80 29.23
C SER A 79 9.27 5.55 28.28
N PHE A 80 9.47 5.76 26.98
CA PHE A 80 8.47 5.44 25.97
C PHE A 80 8.13 3.94 25.90
N VAL A 81 9.13 3.05 25.97
CA VAL A 81 8.89 1.60 25.98
C VAL A 81 8.36 1.12 27.35
N ASP A 82 8.73 1.79 28.43
CA ASP A 82 8.20 1.55 29.77
C ASP A 82 6.71 1.88 29.85
N ALA A 83 6.23 2.91 29.14
CA ALA A 83 4.81 3.17 28.99
C ALA A 83 4.06 1.96 28.39
N TYR A 84 4.62 1.33 27.36
CA TYR A 84 4.04 0.10 26.80
C TYR A 84 4.13 -1.08 27.78
N THR A 85 5.25 -1.20 28.50
CA THR A 85 5.46 -2.24 29.52
C THR A 85 4.42 -2.17 30.64
N ASN A 86 4.11 -0.95 31.10
CA ASN A 86 3.09 -0.69 32.11
C ASN A 86 1.69 -1.05 31.58
N TRP A 87 1.39 -0.67 30.33
CA TRP A 87 0.15 -1.06 29.67
C TRP A 87 0.00 -2.58 29.57
N ILE A 88 1.05 -3.31 29.14
CA ILE A 88 1.03 -4.77 29.05
C ILE A 88 0.76 -5.38 30.43
N SER A 89 1.45 -4.90 31.46
CA SER A 89 1.30 -5.42 32.83
C SER A 89 -0.12 -5.20 33.37
N ARG A 90 -0.76 -4.08 33.03
CA ARG A 90 -2.17 -3.83 33.35
C ARG A 90 -3.11 -4.79 32.61
N MET A 91 -2.83 -5.09 31.35
CA MET A 91 -3.61 -6.06 30.58
C MET A 91 -3.42 -7.50 31.09
N GLU A 92 -2.20 -7.91 31.42
CA GLU A 92 -1.91 -9.23 32.02
C GLU A 92 -2.68 -9.44 33.32
N CYS A 93 -2.76 -8.42 34.19
CA CYS A 93 -3.61 -8.46 35.38
C CYS A 93 -5.10 -8.68 35.05
N ALA A 94 -5.59 -8.06 33.97
CA ALA A 94 -6.98 -8.21 33.54
C ALA A 94 -7.30 -9.60 32.98
N VAL A 95 -6.31 -10.35 32.46
CA VAL A 95 -6.50 -11.73 31.98
C VAL A 95 -7.07 -12.63 33.07
N GLY A 96 -6.64 -12.45 34.33
CA GLY A 96 -7.12 -13.26 35.45
C GLY A 96 -8.61 -13.09 35.77
N ALA A 97 -9.25 -12.01 35.31
CA ALA A 97 -10.69 -11.77 35.46
C ALA A 97 -11.52 -12.21 34.24
N MET A 98 -10.88 -12.75 33.20
CA MET A 98 -11.57 -13.18 31.99
C MET A 98 -12.20 -14.57 32.16
N PRO A 99 -13.29 -14.88 31.41
CA PRO A 99 -13.82 -16.25 31.37
C PRO A 99 -12.78 -17.25 30.87
N ASP A 100 -12.71 -18.44 31.48
CA ASP A 100 -11.70 -19.49 31.21
C ASP A 100 -11.47 -19.77 29.72
N GLN A 101 -12.55 -19.80 28.93
CA GLN A 101 -12.52 -20.03 27.48
C GLN A 101 -11.74 -18.97 26.66
N HIS A 102 -11.33 -17.86 27.27
CA HIS A 102 -10.59 -16.77 26.62
C HIS A 102 -9.18 -16.59 27.18
N VAL A 103 -8.85 -17.20 28.33
CA VAL A 103 -7.59 -17.00 29.04
C VAL A 103 -6.39 -17.42 28.19
N GLU A 104 -6.42 -18.61 27.59
CA GLU A 104 -5.32 -19.12 26.75
C GLU A 104 -5.00 -18.17 25.58
N GLN A 105 -6.04 -17.74 24.84
CA GLN A 105 -5.85 -16.82 23.71
C GLN A 105 -5.39 -15.43 24.18
N ALA A 106 -5.84 -14.97 25.35
CA ALA A 106 -5.42 -13.71 25.93
C ALA A 106 -3.94 -13.74 26.35
N GLN A 107 -3.47 -14.85 26.94
CA GLN A 107 -2.05 -15.06 27.26
C GLN A 107 -1.20 -15.03 25.99
N LEU A 108 -1.61 -15.75 24.94
CA LEU A 108 -0.91 -15.71 23.65
C LEU A 108 -0.82 -14.29 23.07
N HIS A 109 -1.84 -13.46 23.26
CA HIS A 109 -1.80 -12.06 22.84
C HIS A 109 -0.80 -11.24 23.67
N MET A 110 -0.79 -11.42 24.99
CA MET A 110 0.16 -10.73 25.87
C MET A 110 1.60 -11.15 25.60
N ASP A 111 1.85 -12.43 25.33
CA ASP A 111 3.18 -12.91 24.92
C ASP A 111 3.67 -12.20 23.66
N ARG A 112 2.79 -11.99 22.67
CA ARG A 112 3.14 -11.21 21.47
C ARG A 112 3.40 -9.73 21.77
N CYS A 113 2.66 -9.13 22.70
CA CYS A 113 2.96 -7.78 23.19
C CYS A 113 4.33 -7.70 23.86
N ARG A 114 4.69 -8.69 24.68
CA ARG A 114 6.02 -8.83 25.30
C ARG A 114 7.13 -9.01 24.26
N THR A 115 6.89 -9.82 23.22
CA THR A 115 7.84 -9.92 22.10
C THR A 115 8.05 -8.57 21.40
N ALA A 116 6.98 -7.80 21.15
CA ALA A 116 7.14 -6.45 20.57
C ALA A 116 7.95 -5.52 21.47
N GLU A 117 7.66 -5.54 22.77
CA GLU A 117 8.38 -4.76 23.79
C GLU A 117 9.87 -5.11 23.83
N GLN A 118 10.21 -6.39 23.88
CA GLN A 118 11.60 -6.87 23.86
C GLN A 118 12.36 -6.42 22.60
N ARG A 119 11.73 -6.52 21.43
CA ARG A 119 12.34 -6.07 20.16
C ARG A 119 12.55 -4.56 20.12
N MET A 120 11.63 -3.77 20.67
CA MET A 120 11.83 -2.32 20.81
C MET A 120 13.01 -2.00 21.74
N ARG A 121 13.16 -2.72 22.86
CA ARG A 121 14.32 -2.55 23.75
C ARG A 121 15.64 -2.97 23.09
N ALA A 122 15.64 -4.03 22.29
CA ALA A 122 16.81 -4.42 21.51
C ALA A 122 17.22 -3.31 20.51
N GLY A 123 16.24 -2.64 19.90
CA GLY A 123 16.47 -1.46 19.07
C GLY A 123 17.15 -0.31 19.84
N ILE A 124 16.72 -0.03 21.08
CA ILE A 124 17.33 1.00 21.94
C ILE A 124 18.77 0.59 22.33
N ALA A 125 18.97 -0.65 22.78
CA ALA A 125 20.28 -1.17 23.13
C ALA A 125 21.27 -1.10 21.95
N LEU A 126 20.78 -1.27 20.72
CA LEU A 126 21.60 -1.10 19.53
C LEU A 126 22.00 0.36 19.26
N LEU A 127 21.11 1.32 19.54
CA LEU A 127 21.43 2.75 19.48
C LEU A 127 22.49 3.14 20.51
N GLU A 128 22.49 2.52 21.69
CA GLU A 128 23.49 2.75 22.74
C GLU A 128 24.88 2.18 22.36
N THR A 129 24.89 1.00 21.74
CA THR A 129 26.13 0.25 21.49
C THR A 129 26.80 0.57 20.15
N SER A 130 26.07 1.13 19.18
CA SER A 130 26.59 1.43 17.85
C SER A 130 26.45 2.92 17.48
N SER A 131 27.59 3.62 17.41
CA SER A 131 27.64 5.04 17.05
C SER A 131 27.13 5.32 15.63
N GLU A 132 27.36 4.40 14.68
CA GLU A 132 26.85 4.51 13.32
C GLU A 132 25.32 4.39 13.27
N VAL A 133 24.74 3.46 14.04
CA VAL A 133 23.29 3.26 14.13
C VAL A 133 22.63 4.47 14.78
N LEU A 134 23.19 4.99 15.87
CA LEU A 134 22.72 6.23 16.49
C LEU A 134 22.78 7.42 15.52
N THR A 135 23.89 7.54 14.78
CA THR A 135 24.06 8.62 13.80
C THR A 135 23.03 8.52 12.69
N ALA A 136 22.83 7.33 12.12
CA ALA A 136 21.81 7.09 11.10
C ALA A 136 20.40 7.43 11.60
N PHE A 137 20.08 7.06 12.84
CA PHE A 137 18.78 7.36 13.46
C PHE A 137 18.55 8.86 13.65
N ARG A 138 19.57 9.60 14.08
CA ARG A 138 19.51 11.07 14.19
C ARG A 138 19.35 11.74 12.83
N LEU A 139 20.11 11.33 11.82
CA LEU A 139 20.03 11.87 10.45
C LEU A 139 18.66 11.59 9.81
N ALA A 140 18.11 10.40 10.04
CA ALA A 140 16.79 10.05 9.55
C ALA A 140 15.69 10.95 10.18
N ASN A 141 15.72 11.13 11.50
CA ASN A 141 14.77 12.02 12.18
C ASN A 141 14.92 13.48 11.72
N ALA A 142 16.15 13.95 11.48
CA ALA A 142 16.39 15.29 10.94
C ALA A 142 15.79 15.47 9.54
N ALA A 143 15.95 14.48 8.66
CA ALA A 143 15.36 14.52 7.33
C ALA A 143 13.83 14.55 7.39
N LEU A 144 13.22 13.77 8.28
CA LEU A 144 11.77 13.74 8.47
C LEU A 144 11.24 15.05 9.07
N ALA A 145 11.95 15.64 10.04
CA ALA A 145 11.62 16.94 10.61
C ALA A 145 11.70 18.06 9.55
N LEU A 146 12.76 18.07 8.73
CA LEU A 146 12.90 19.00 7.61
C LEU A 146 11.76 18.81 6.60
N GLN A 147 11.48 17.58 6.19
CA GLN A 147 10.40 17.26 5.27
C GLN A 147 9.05 17.77 5.80
N TYR A 148 8.78 17.58 7.10
CA TYR A 148 7.54 18.01 7.73
C TYR A 148 7.40 19.53 7.75
N SER A 149 8.50 20.26 7.99
CA SER A 149 8.54 21.73 7.98
C SER A 149 8.12 22.36 6.64
N TRP A 150 8.19 21.58 5.56
CA TRP A 150 7.76 22.02 4.24
C TRP A 150 6.24 21.92 4.04
N ARG A 151 5.48 21.30 4.95
CA ARG A 151 4.02 21.26 4.82
C ARG A 151 3.42 22.67 4.96
N ILE A 152 2.32 22.93 4.27
CA ILE A 152 1.58 24.18 4.39
C ILE A 152 0.72 24.11 5.67
N ASP A 153 0.88 25.09 6.56
CA ASP A 153 0.16 25.23 7.84
C ASP A 153 0.05 23.92 8.65
N PRO A 154 1.18 23.25 8.96
CA PRO A 154 1.13 21.99 9.68
C PRO A 154 0.61 22.19 11.10
N GLN A 155 -0.22 21.26 11.55
CA GLN A 155 -0.69 21.15 12.92
C GLN A 155 -0.48 19.71 13.39
N PRO A 156 0.38 19.46 14.40
CA PRO A 156 1.23 20.42 15.14
C PRO A 156 2.30 21.13 14.25
N PRO A 157 2.93 22.23 14.73
CA PRO A 157 3.93 22.98 13.94
C PRO A 157 5.24 22.21 13.69
N GLU A 158 5.54 21.23 14.54
CA GLU A 158 6.69 20.33 14.40
C GLU A 158 6.23 18.88 14.26
N LEU A 159 7.10 18.04 13.68
CA LEU A 159 6.81 16.62 13.56
C LEU A 159 6.86 15.94 14.94
N VAL A 160 5.69 15.56 15.43
CA VAL A 160 5.52 14.66 16.57
C VAL A 160 5.09 13.29 16.04
N TRP A 161 5.90 12.28 16.34
CA TRP A 161 5.61 10.89 16.04
C TRP A 161 4.37 10.43 16.80
N ARG A 162 3.51 9.66 16.13
CA ARG A 162 2.48 8.88 16.84
C ARG A 162 3.18 7.70 17.53
N PRO A 163 2.80 7.32 18.76
CA PRO A 163 3.40 6.19 19.48
C PRO A 163 3.61 4.93 18.62
N PHE A 164 2.61 4.53 17.84
CA PHE A 164 2.74 3.34 17.00
C PHE A 164 3.82 3.48 15.91
N GLN A 165 4.09 4.69 15.40
CA GLN A 165 5.10 4.94 14.37
C GLN A 165 6.50 4.76 14.94
N LEU A 166 6.77 5.37 16.10
CA LEU A 166 8.06 5.25 16.79
C LEU A 166 8.26 3.81 17.30
N GLY A 167 7.23 3.20 17.90
CA GLY A 167 7.29 1.82 18.37
C GLY A 167 7.60 0.83 17.24
N PHE A 168 6.96 0.98 16.08
CA PHE A 168 7.26 0.15 14.90
C PHE A 168 8.69 0.36 14.40
N ALA A 169 9.16 1.61 14.39
CA ALA A 169 10.52 1.91 13.96
C ALA A 169 11.56 1.26 14.88
N LEU A 170 11.44 1.45 16.20
CA LEU A 170 12.33 0.85 17.21
C LEU A 170 12.36 -0.68 17.10
N LEU A 171 11.20 -1.31 16.93
CA LEU A 171 11.08 -2.75 16.75
C LEU A 171 11.83 -3.28 15.52
N CYS A 172 11.93 -2.49 14.45
CA CYS A 172 12.59 -2.91 13.22
C CYS A 172 14.10 -2.64 13.18
N LEU A 173 14.63 -1.74 14.04
CA LEU A 173 16.01 -1.24 13.93
C LEU A 173 17.04 -2.36 13.92
N GLU A 174 16.95 -3.31 14.85
CA GLU A 174 17.91 -4.41 14.95
C GLU A 174 17.94 -5.26 13.68
N SER A 175 16.78 -5.68 13.19
CA SER A 175 16.69 -6.53 12.00
C SER A 175 17.17 -5.85 10.70
N ILE A 176 17.15 -4.51 10.64
CA ILE A 176 17.70 -3.73 9.54
C ILE A 176 19.21 -3.62 9.69
N ALA A 177 19.66 -3.18 10.86
CA ALA A 177 21.06 -2.83 11.11
C ALA A 177 21.98 -4.05 11.29
N SER A 178 21.48 -5.17 11.78
CA SER A 178 22.25 -6.37 12.08
C SER A 178 21.97 -7.48 11.05
N PRO A 179 22.97 -7.92 10.26
CA PRO A 179 22.83 -9.01 9.29
C PRO A 179 22.42 -10.35 9.92
N ASP A 180 22.89 -10.63 11.14
CA ASP A 180 22.70 -11.91 11.82
C ASP A 180 21.42 -11.96 12.70
N SER A 181 20.61 -10.90 12.69
CA SER A 181 19.36 -10.87 13.45
C SER A 181 18.38 -11.91 12.92
N SER A 182 17.87 -12.78 13.80
CA SER A 182 16.83 -13.75 13.46
C SER A 182 15.56 -13.10 12.94
N ASP A 183 15.27 -11.87 13.39
CA ASP A 183 14.10 -11.10 12.97
C ASP A 183 14.20 -10.61 11.51
N ARG A 184 15.36 -10.74 10.86
CA ARG A 184 15.50 -10.47 9.43
C ARG A 184 14.72 -11.46 8.56
N GLU A 185 14.52 -12.68 9.06
CA GLU A 185 13.66 -13.70 8.44
C GLU A 185 12.16 -13.50 8.72
N THR A 186 11.81 -12.46 9.48
CA THR A 186 10.44 -12.06 9.78
C THR A 186 10.05 -10.84 8.97
N MET A 187 8.87 -10.88 8.34
CA MET A 187 8.24 -9.70 7.76
C MET A 187 7.41 -8.98 8.83
N ASP A 188 7.85 -7.78 9.20
CA ASP A 188 7.12 -6.92 10.13
C ASP A 188 5.99 -6.19 9.40
N LEU A 189 4.76 -6.47 9.81
CA LEU A 189 3.54 -5.97 9.19
C LEU A 189 2.90 -4.89 10.04
N LEU A 190 3.00 -3.64 9.56
CA LEU A 190 2.33 -2.50 10.16
C LEU A 190 0.82 -2.53 9.85
N TRP A 191 0.03 -2.87 10.86
CA TRP A 191 -1.42 -2.89 10.82
C TRP A 191 -1.98 -1.67 11.53
N PHE A 192 -2.64 -0.78 10.78
CA PHE A 192 -3.34 0.36 11.36
C PHE A 192 -4.47 0.79 10.42
N PRO A 193 -5.61 1.31 10.93
CA PRO A 193 -6.67 1.86 10.10
C PRO A 193 -6.19 2.81 9.00
N THR A 194 -6.97 2.92 7.93
CA THR A 194 -6.71 3.85 6.81
C THR A 194 -6.64 5.30 7.31
N GLY A 195 -5.72 6.09 6.75
CA GLY A 195 -5.48 7.48 7.20
C GLY A 195 -4.71 7.62 8.52
N GLY A 196 -4.31 6.51 9.15
CA GLY A 196 -3.58 6.52 10.42
C GLY A 196 -2.11 6.94 10.38
N GLY A 197 -1.55 7.36 9.24
CA GLY A 197 -0.14 7.79 9.16
C GLY A 197 0.88 6.64 9.12
N LYS A 198 0.52 5.48 8.54
CA LYS A 198 1.45 4.34 8.38
C LYS A 198 2.72 4.71 7.60
N THR A 199 2.56 5.60 6.63
CA THR A 199 3.63 5.98 5.70
C THR A 199 4.83 6.63 6.39
N GLU A 200 4.60 7.50 7.37
CA GLU A 200 5.68 8.13 8.13
C GLU A 200 6.62 7.10 8.79
N ALA A 201 6.08 5.98 9.29
CA ALA A 201 6.88 4.96 9.99
C ALA A 201 7.88 4.26 9.07
N TYR A 202 7.46 3.83 7.87
CA TYR A 202 8.38 3.18 6.93
C TYR A 202 9.28 4.18 6.17
N LEU A 203 8.89 5.46 6.08
CA LEU A 203 9.77 6.52 5.58
C LEU A 203 10.94 6.78 6.55
N LEU A 204 10.70 6.74 7.87
CA LEU A 204 11.77 6.79 8.87
C LEU A 204 12.76 5.63 8.70
N LEU A 205 12.26 4.41 8.56
CA LEU A 205 13.10 3.22 8.33
C LEU A 205 13.86 3.28 6.99
N THR A 206 13.25 3.87 5.96
CA THR A 206 13.91 4.12 4.67
C THR A 206 15.10 5.06 4.85
N ALA A 207 14.88 6.24 5.45
CA ALA A 207 15.95 7.21 5.69
C ALA A 207 17.05 6.64 6.59
N PHE A 208 16.67 5.92 7.64
CA PHE A 208 17.61 5.22 8.53
C PHE A 208 18.50 4.25 7.76
N THR A 209 17.92 3.39 6.92
CA THR A 209 18.67 2.41 6.11
C THR A 209 19.62 3.11 5.13
N ILE A 210 19.16 4.18 4.48
CA ILE A 210 19.97 4.99 3.54
C ILE A 210 21.21 5.57 4.23
N PHE A 211 21.03 6.22 5.38
CA PHE A 211 22.15 6.82 6.10
C PHE A 211 23.08 5.76 6.70
N LEU A 212 22.53 4.69 7.27
CA LEU A 212 23.33 3.60 7.86
C LEU A 212 24.25 2.96 6.82
N ARG A 213 23.71 2.64 5.63
CA ARG A 213 24.49 2.08 4.53
C ARG A 213 25.63 2.99 4.10
N ARG A 214 25.38 4.29 3.98
CA ARG A 214 26.40 5.28 3.57
C ARG A 214 27.46 5.53 4.64
N LEU A 215 27.07 5.49 5.92
CA LEU A 215 28.01 5.57 7.04
C LEU A 215 28.98 4.39 6.99
N ARG A 216 28.45 3.17 6.88
CA ARG A 216 29.24 1.93 6.83
C ARG A 216 30.11 1.80 5.58
N ALA A 217 29.62 2.30 4.45
CA ALA A 217 30.39 2.29 3.22
C ALA A 217 31.59 3.26 3.28
N ALA A 218 31.56 4.28 4.13
CA ALA A 218 32.66 5.23 4.34
C ALA A 218 33.25 5.81 3.03
N GLY A 219 32.38 6.13 2.07
CA GLY A 219 32.75 6.66 0.74
C GLY A 219 33.03 5.61 -0.32
N ASN A 220 32.94 4.33 0.02
CA ASN A 220 32.99 3.23 -0.93
C ASN A 220 31.72 3.23 -1.83
N PRO A 221 31.86 2.95 -3.14
CA PRO A 221 30.71 2.86 -4.06
C PRO A 221 29.60 1.88 -3.65
N THR A 222 29.91 0.89 -2.79
CA THR A 222 28.92 -0.02 -2.20
C THR A 222 27.80 0.71 -1.46
N GLY A 223 28.07 1.93 -0.95
CA GLY A 223 27.09 2.81 -0.31
C GLY A 223 26.07 3.46 -1.26
N ALA A 224 26.29 3.38 -2.57
CA ALA A 224 25.39 3.91 -3.60
C ALA A 224 24.44 2.83 -4.14
N GLY A 225 23.67 3.16 -5.19
CA GLY A 225 22.68 2.26 -5.80
C GLY A 225 21.37 2.18 -5.00
N VAL A 226 20.49 1.25 -5.40
CA VAL A 226 19.21 1.02 -4.72
C VAL A 226 19.47 0.45 -3.33
N THR A 227 19.13 1.24 -2.32
CA THR A 227 19.21 0.84 -0.90
C THR A 227 17.88 0.29 -0.42
N THR A 228 16.80 0.95 -0.81
CA THR A 228 15.43 0.57 -0.44
C THR A 228 14.57 0.39 -1.68
N PHE A 229 13.87 -0.74 -1.76
CA PHE A 229 12.91 -1.02 -2.81
C PHE A 229 11.49 -1.03 -2.24
N MET A 230 10.71 -0.01 -2.59
CA MET A 230 9.32 0.17 -2.16
C MET A 230 8.36 -0.23 -3.28
N ARG A 231 7.38 -1.07 -2.94
CA ARG A 231 6.66 -1.89 -3.92
C ARG A 231 5.16 -1.70 -3.78
N TYR A 232 4.52 -1.53 -4.92
CA TYR A 232 3.09 -1.25 -5.03
C TYR A 232 2.40 -2.20 -6.00
N THR A 233 1.12 -2.43 -5.74
CA THR A 233 0.34 -3.40 -6.51
C THR A 233 -0.27 -2.80 -7.77
N LEU A 234 -0.77 -1.57 -7.70
CA LEU A 234 -1.58 -0.95 -8.75
C LEU A 234 -0.75 -0.09 -9.70
N ARG A 235 -1.22 0.00 -10.96
CA ARG A 235 -0.64 0.85 -12.01
C ARG A 235 -0.53 2.32 -11.60
N LEU A 236 -1.43 2.75 -10.72
CA LEU A 236 -1.39 4.05 -10.08
C LEU A 236 -0.85 3.86 -8.67
N LEU A 237 0.45 4.11 -8.53
CA LEU A 237 0.90 4.74 -7.29
C LEU A 237 0.08 6.03 -7.13
N THR A 238 -0.43 6.31 -5.94
CA THR A 238 -1.03 7.63 -5.79
C THR A 238 0.09 8.65 -5.83
N ILE A 239 -0.07 9.69 -6.65
CA ILE A 239 0.91 10.78 -6.78
C ILE A 239 1.32 11.31 -5.40
N GLN A 240 0.38 11.31 -4.46
CA GLN A 240 0.63 11.64 -3.05
C GLN A 240 1.73 10.77 -2.39
N GLN A 241 1.81 9.47 -2.68
CA GLN A 241 2.90 8.62 -2.16
C GLN A 241 4.24 8.97 -2.83
N PHE A 242 4.24 9.25 -4.12
CA PHE A 242 5.45 9.70 -4.83
C PHE A 242 5.94 11.05 -4.31
N GLU A 243 5.03 12.01 -4.14
CA GLU A 243 5.29 13.34 -3.58
C GLU A 243 5.92 13.26 -2.19
N ARG A 244 5.39 12.39 -1.34
CA ARG A 244 5.93 12.18 0.01
C ARG A 244 7.33 11.56 -0.01
N ALA A 245 7.58 10.59 -0.89
CA ALA A 245 8.91 10.02 -1.07
C ALA A 245 9.89 11.03 -1.67
N ALA A 246 9.45 11.85 -2.63
CA ALA A 246 10.25 12.91 -3.23
C ALA A 246 10.65 13.96 -2.18
N ALA A 247 9.71 14.34 -1.31
CA ALA A 247 9.98 15.22 -0.18
C ALA A 247 11.03 14.60 0.76
N LEU A 248 10.88 13.33 1.13
CA LEU A 248 11.86 12.63 1.96
C LEU A 248 13.26 12.66 1.33
N ILE A 249 13.36 12.26 0.06
CA ILE A 249 14.65 12.14 -0.63
C ILE A 249 15.34 13.49 -0.79
N CYS A 250 14.60 14.55 -1.15
CA CYS A 250 15.14 15.91 -1.14
C CYS A 250 15.63 16.32 0.25
N ALA A 251 14.91 15.96 1.32
CA ALA A 251 15.33 16.28 2.69
C ALA A 251 16.58 15.48 3.10
N CYS A 252 16.66 14.19 2.78
CA CYS A 252 17.84 13.37 3.01
C CYS A 252 19.07 13.91 2.28
N GLU A 253 18.89 14.39 1.05
CA GLU A 253 19.98 15.00 0.27
C GLU A 253 20.46 16.32 0.89
N MET A 254 19.54 17.17 1.36
CA MET A 254 19.89 18.41 2.08
C MET A 254 20.64 18.11 3.39
N VAL A 255 20.24 17.06 4.12
CA VAL A 255 20.96 16.58 5.31
C VAL A 255 22.36 16.08 4.94
N ARG A 256 22.49 15.25 3.89
CA ARG A 256 23.79 14.74 3.40
C ARG A 256 24.75 15.88 3.03
N LEU A 257 24.24 16.93 2.39
CA LEU A 257 25.01 18.11 2.00
C LEU A 257 25.34 19.08 3.15
N GLY A 258 24.93 18.79 4.39
CA GLY A 258 25.18 19.64 5.55
C GLY A 258 24.40 20.95 5.55
N LYS A 259 23.26 20.99 4.86
CA LYS A 259 22.37 22.17 4.80
C LYS A 259 21.37 22.22 5.95
N VAL A 260 21.33 21.18 6.76
CA VAL A 260 20.54 21.11 8.00
C VAL A 260 21.50 21.20 9.18
N ARG A 261 21.25 22.13 10.10
CA ARG A 261 22.06 22.29 11.30
C ARG A 261 21.75 21.14 12.26
N LEU A 262 22.78 20.37 12.61
CA LEU A 262 22.73 19.30 13.61
C LEU A 262 23.77 19.61 14.68
N GLU A 263 23.33 19.83 15.92
CA GLU A 263 24.23 20.30 16.98
C GLU A 263 25.16 19.22 17.53
N LYS A 264 24.77 17.94 17.40
CA LYS A 264 25.45 16.78 18.01
C LYS A 264 25.91 15.73 17.00
N VAL A 265 25.79 16.00 15.71
CA VAL A 265 26.16 15.06 14.64
C VAL A 265 27.14 15.74 13.71
N SER A 266 28.38 15.26 13.68
CA SER A 266 29.35 15.63 12.65
C SER A 266 29.12 14.77 11.42
N LEU A 267 28.82 15.41 10.29
CA LEU A 267 28.67 14.70 9.04
C LEU A 267 30.02 14.13 8.57
N PRO A 268 30.07 12.88 8.08
CA PRO A 268 31.27 12.32 7.51
C PRO A 268 31.76 13.12 6.29
N ALA A 269 33.07 13.29 6.15
CA ALA A 269 33.64 14.08 5.05
C ALA A 269 33.27 13.53 3.65
N HIS A 270 33.15 12.20 3.51
CA HIS A 270 32.80 11.56 2.23
C HIS A 270 31.37 11.90 1.77
N PHE A 271 30.48 12.32 2.67
CA PHE A 271 29.13 12.73 2.29
C PHE A 271 29.12 13.89 1.30
N ALA A 272 30.17 14.73 1.25
CA ALA A 272 30.24 15.81 0.26
C ALA A 272 30.54 15.30 -1.16
N SER A 273 31.24 14.16 -1.28
CA SER A 273 31.68 13.58 -2.57
C SER A 273 30.84 12.38 -3.03
N ASP A 274 30.08 11.78 -2.13
CA ASP A 274 29.19 10.66 -2.42
C ASP A 274 28.18 11.00 -3.53
N LEU A 275 27.70 9.97 -4.23
CA LEU A 275 26.60 10.12 -5.18
C LEU A 275 25.32 10.62 -4.46
N PRO A 276 24.50 11.48 -5.10
CA PRO A 276 23.28 12.02 -4.51
C PRO A 276 22.32 10.95 -4.00
N ILE A 277 21.62 11.25 -2.91
CA ILE A 277 20.46 10.47 -2.48
C ILE A 277 19.31 10.80 -3.43
N SER A 278 18.82 9.81 -4.16
CA SER A 278 17.86 10.01 -5.26
C SER A 278 16.68 9.05 -5.25
N LEU A 279 15.60 9.46 -5.93
CA LEU A 279 14.34 8.75 -6.05
C LEU A 279 14.13 8.25 -7.48
N GLY A 280 13.76 6.98 -7.63
CA GLY A 280 13.35 6.38 -8.89
C GLY A 280 11.88 5.99 -8.90
N LEU A 281 11.21 6.22 -10.02
CA LEU A 281 9.89 5.67 -10.29
C LEU A 281 9.99 4.64 -11.43
N TRP A 282 9.82 3.36 -11.09
CA TRP A 282 9.92 2.23 -12.01
C TRP A 282 8.54 1.59 -12.20
N VAL A 283 7.77 2.15 -13.12
CA VAL A 283 6.35 1.82 -13.34
C VAL A 283 6.07 1.59 -14.82
N GLY A 284 4.96 0.93 -15.15
CA GLY A 284 4.62 0.56 -16.52
C GLY A 284 4.54 1.75 -17.48
N GLU A 285 4.75 1.49 -18.78
CA GLU A 285 4.82 2.52 -19.84
C GLU A 285 3.57 3.40 -19.96
N GLY A 286 2.42 2.90 -19.50
CA GLY A 286 1.18 3.68 -19.44
C GLY A 286 1.17 4.79 -18.39
N ALA A 287 2.15 4.82 -17.47
CA ALA A 287 2.30 5.86 -16.47
C ALA A 287 3.49 6.79 -16.78
N THR A 288 4.66 6.23 -17.07
CA THR A 288 5.85 6.99 -17.46
C THR A 288 6.52 6.42 -18.72
N PRO A 289 7.18 7.26 -19.54
CA PRO A 289 7.92 6.79 -20.70
C PRO A 289 9.05 5.83 -20.32
N ASN A 290 9.37 4.87 -21.19
CA ASN A 290 10.49 3.97 -20.96
C ASN A 290 11.83 4.60 -21.39
N THR A 291 11.82 5.47 -22.39
CA THR A 291 13.04 6.09 -22.94
C THR A 291 13.00 7.62 -22.91
N VAL A 292 14.17 8.26 -22.89
CA VAL A 292 14.27 9.73 -22.93
C VAL A 292 13.74 10.28 -24.25
N ALA A 293 13.91 9.54 -25.35
CA ALA A 293 13.35 9.91 -26.65
C ALA A 293 11.80 9.91 -26.65
N GLN A 294 11.17 8.96 -25.96
CA GLN A 294 9.72 8.98 -25.76
C GLN A 294 9.31 10.14 -24.86
N ALA A 295 10.09 10.43 -23.81
CA ALA A 295 9.86 11.55 -22.92
C ALA A 295 9.90 12.90 -23.66
N ASP A 296 10.86 13.11 -24.57
CA ASP A 296 10.98 14.32 -25.42
C ASP A 296 9.73 14.56 -26.28
N GLN A 297 9.08 13.49 -26.74
CA GLN A 297 7.87 13.58 -27.57
C GLN A 297 6.61 13.95 -26.77
N VAL A 298 6.54 13.55 -25.50
CA VAL A 298 5.31 13.70 -24.69
C VAL A 298 5.41 14.83 -23.65
N LEU A 299 6.62 15.28 -23.30
CA LEU A 299 6.82 16.34 -22.31
C LEU A 299 6.16 17.64 -22.78
N GLY A 300 5.31 18.23 -21.92
CA GLY A 300 4.55 19.44 -22.25
C GLY A 300 3.29 19.20 -23.08
N THR A 301 2.89 17.94 -23.31
CA THR A 301 1.64 17.56 -23.98
C THR A 301 0.63 16.97 -22.98
N ASP A 302 -0.63 16.80 -23.40
CA ASP A 302 -1.68 16.14 -22.62
C ASP A 302 -1.66 14.60 -22.74
N ALA A 303 -0.50 14.01 -23.04
CA ALA A 303 -0.32 12.56 -23.13
C ALA A 303 -0.63 11.85 -21.80
N GLU A 304 -1.10 10.61 -21.89
CA GLU A 304 -1.42 9.79 -20.71
C GLU A 304 -0.16 9.40 -19.92
N SER A 305 0.90 9.05 -20.64
CA SER A 305 2.23 8.78 -20.09
C SER A 305 3.08 10.05 -20.13
N SER A 306 3.61 10.46 -18.99
CA SER A 306 4.41 11.69 -18.88
C SER A 306 5.59 11.47 -17.94
N PRO A 307 6.79 12.01 -18.24
CA PRO A 307 7.88 11.98 -17.28
C PRO A 307 7.63 12.93 -16.09
N ALA A 308 6.76 13.93 -16.24
CA ALA A 308 6.49 14.96 -15.23
C ALA A 308 5.52 14.50 -14.15
N GLN A 309 5.96 13.55 -13.31
CA GLN A 309 5.14 12.93 -12.26
C GLN A 309 5.02 13.77 -10.98
N LEU A 310 5.81 14.84 -10.86
CA LEU A 310 5.77 15.79 -9.75
C LEU A 310 5.43 17.18 -10.29
N ARG A 311 4.29 17.74 -9.89
CA ARG A 311 3.82 19.05 -10.38
C ARG A 311 4.44 20.23 -9.63
N SER A 312 4.58 20.08 -8.32
CA SER A 312 5.00 21.14 -7.40
C SER A 312 6.27 20.74 -6.64
N CYS A 313 7.10 21.72 -6.30
CA CYS A 313 8.30 21.52 -5.52
C CYS A 313 7.95 20.98 -4.13
N PRO A 314 8.59 19.91 -3.63
CA PRO A 314 8.29 19.37 -2.31
C PRO A 314 8.58 20.32 -1.14
N CYS A 315 9.38 21.37 -1.38
CA CYS A 315 9.79 22.34 -0.37
C CYS A 315 8.92 23.62 -0.41
N CYS A 316 8.82 24.28 -1.57
CA CYS A 316 8.12 25.57 -1.68
C CYS A 316 6.74 25.49 -2.36
N HIS A 317 6.31 24.33 -2.83
CA HIS A 317 5.03 24.08 -3.53
C HIS A 317 4.82 24.81 -4.87
N GLU A 318 5.79 25.62 -5.31
CA GLU A 318 5.79 26.25 -6.63
C GLU A 318 5.94 25.22 -7.76
N VAL A 319 5.50 25.59 -8.96
CA VAL A 319 5.54 24.71 -10.15
C VAL A 319 6.98 24.35 -10.53
N LEU A 320 7.20 23.07 -10.87
CA LEU A 320 8.50 22.57 -11.29
C LEU A 320 8.76 22.74 -12.79
N ASP A 321 10.02 23.01 -13.13
CA ASP A 321 10.51 23.06 -14.51
C ASP A 321 11.04 21.68 -14.92
N TRP A 322 10.33 21.03 -15.84
CA TRP A 322 10.70 19.76 -16.44
C TRP A 322 11.25 19.98 -17.85
N LYS A 323 12.44 19.47 -18.14
CA LYS A 323 13.10 19.61 -19.44
C LYS A 323 13.88 18.35 -19.82
N ILE A 324 14.06 18.13 -21.11
CA ILE A 324 15.09 17.21 -21.60
C ILE A 324 16.44 17.91 -21.54
N SER A 325 17.48 17.21 -21.09
CA SER A 325 18.84 17.75 -21.08
C SER A 325 19.30 18.13 -22.50
N ALA A 326 20.22 19.09 -22.61
CA ALA A 326 20.65 19.60 -23.92
C ALA A 326 21.27 18.54 -24.84
N ASP A 327 21.92 17.52 -24.26
CA ASP A 327 22.49 16.35 -24.93
C ASP A 327 21.48 15.22 -25.17
N LYS A 328 20.21 15.41 -24.77
CA LYS A 328 19.12 14.43 -24.84
C LYS A 328 19.39 13.12 -24.10
N SER A 329 20.27 13.14 -23.10
CA SER A 329 20.64 11.96 -22.34
C SER A 329 19.72 11.67 -21.15
N ARG A 330 18.98 12.67 -20.64
CA ARG A 330 18.13 12.52 -19.46
C ARG A 330 16.97 13.51 -19.38
N VAL A 331 15.98 13.18 -18.56
CA VAL A 331 14.96 14.14 -18.10
C VAL A 331 15.44 14.86 -16.85
N GLU A 332 15.29 16.18 -16.81
CA GLU A 332 15.71 17.05 -15.72
C GLU A 332 14.53 17.77 -15.09
N VAL A 333 14.46 17.78 -13.76
CA VAL A 333 13.45 18.51 -12.99
C VAL A 333 14.11 19.51 -12.03
N ARG A 334 13.65 20.77 -12.06
CA ARG A 334 14.23 21.88 -11.28
C ARG A 334 13.18 22.70 -10.55
N CYS A 335 13.54 23.22 -9.39
CA CYS A 335 12.82 24.32 -8.75
C CYS A 335 13.52 25.64 -9.11
N LEU A 336 12.88 26.49 -9.90
CA LEU A 336 13.44 27.78 -10.33
C LEU A 336 13.15 28.93 -9.34
N THR A 337 12.44 28.64 -8.25
CA THR A 337 12.05 29.62 -7.24
C THR A 337 13.26 30.06 -6.42
N LYS A 338 13.69 31.31 -6.61
CA LYS A 338 14.89 31.87 -5.97
C LYS A 338 14.85 31.90 -4.44
N SER A 339 13.66 31.90 -3.83
CA SER A 339 13.49 31.86 -2.37
C SER A 339 13.53 30.44 -1.80
N CYS A 340 13.38 29.40 -2.61
CA CYS A 340 13.33 28.00 -2.18
C CYS A 340 14.73 27.49 -1.82
N ASP A 341 14.91 26.95 -0.61
CA ASP A 341 16.23 26.46 -0.17
C ASP A 341 16.68 25.23 -0.95
N VAL A 342 15.77 24.31 -1.25
CA VAL A 342 16.05 23.17 -2.14
C VAL A 342 16.42 23.65 -3.54
N GLY A 343 15.74 24.65 -4.09
CA GLY A 343 16.05 25.19 -5.43
C GLY A 343 17.38 25.96 -5.52
N LYS A 344 17.85 26.55 -4.41
CA LYS A 344 19.17 27.19 -4.33
C LYS A 344 20.31 26.18 -4.26
N GLU A 345 20.13 25.12 -3.48
CA GLU A 345 21.19 24.17 -3.15
C GLU A 345 21.26 23.01 -4.16
N LEU A 346 20.11 22.56 -4.67
CA LEU A 346 20.03 21.48 -5.64
C LEU A 346 19.81 22.06 -7.05
N ALA A 347 20.86 22.02 -7.87
CA ALA A 347 20.77 22.42 -9.28
C ALA A 347 19.80 21.56 -10.09
N LEU A 348 19.57 20.32 -9.64
CA LEU A 348 18.63 19.34 -10.18
C LEU A 348 17.98 18.61 -9.00
N LEU A 349 16.66 18.46 -9.00
CA LEU A 349 16.03 17.57 -8.01
C LEU A 349 16.39 16.12 -8.36
N PRO A 350 16.84 15.31 -7.38
CA PRO A 350 17.37 13.97 -7.63
C PRO A 350 16.24 12.95 -7.84
N ILE A 351 15.42 13.14 -8.88
CA ILE A 351 14.19 12.41 -9.16
C ILE A 351 14.19 11.90 -10.60
N TRP A 352 14.07 10.58 -10.76
CA TRP A 352 14.16 9.89 -12.05
C TRP A 352 12.87 9.11 -12.32
N THR A 353 12.15 9.47 -13.38
CA THR A 353 10.82 8.92 -13.69
C THR A 353 10.78 8.09 -14.96
N VAL A 354 11.85 8.10 -15.75
CA VAL A 354 12.00 7.36 -17.00
C VAL A 354 12.90 6.16 -16.76
N ASP A 355 12.52 4.97 -17.27
CA ASP A 355 13.27 3.72 -17.07
C ASP A 355 14.76 3.85 -17.42
N GLU A 356 15.10 4.48 -18.56
CA GLU A 356 16.50 4.73 -18.94
C GLU A 356 17.29 5.54 -17.91
N ASP A 357 16.66 6.58 -17.32
CA ASP A 357 17.26 7.37 -16.26
C ASP A 357 17.40 6.54 -14.98
N VAL A 358 16.37 5.75 -14.62
CA VAL A 358 16.39 4.86 -13.45
C VAL A 358 17.53 3.84 -13.54
N TYR A 359 17.74 3.19 -14.69
CA TYR A 359 18.83 2.23 -14.87
C TYR A 359 20.21 2.89 -14.87
N ARG A 360 20.33 4.12 -15.39
CA ARG A 360 21.62 4.84 -15.43
C ARG A 360 22.02 5.35 -14.05
N GLU A 361 21.08 6.02 -13.38
CA GLU A 361 21.33 6.73 -12.13
C GLU A 361 21.26 5.82 -10.91
N ARG A 362 20.56 4.67 -11.00
CA ARG A 362 20.41 3.65 -9.92
C ARG A 362 20.01 4.31 -8.59
N PRO A 363 18.78 4.84 -8.52
CA PRO A 363 18.36 5.69 -7.41
C PRO A 363 18.41 4.99 -6.07
N THR A 364 18.61 5.76 -5.01
CA THR A 364 18.73 5.25 -3.63
C THR A 364 17.45 4.63 -3.12
N LEU A 365 16.30 5.29 -3.36
CA LEU A 365 14.96 4.74 -3.14
C LEU A 365 14.32 4.46 -4.50
N LEU A 366 13.97 3.20 -4.74
CA LEU A 366 13.21 2.79 -5.92
C LEU A 366 11.77 2.54 -5.54
N ILE A 367 10.83 3.24 -6.18
CA ILE A 367 9.41 2.96 -6.11
C ILE A 367 9.01 2.20 -7.36
N GLY A 368 8.51 0.96 -7.23
CA GLY A 368 8.12 0.15 -8.36
C GLY A 368 6.76 -0.53 -8.21
N THR A 369 6.16 -0.90 -9.34
CA THR A 369 4.97 -1.77 -9.35
C THR A 369 5.35 -3.23 -9.52
N VAL A 370 4.60 -4.14 -8.92
CA VAL A 370 4.80 -5.60 -9.08
C VAL A 370 4.77 -6.03 -10.55
N ASP A 371 4.04 -5.31 -11.41
CA ASP A 371 4.02 -5.53 -12.86
C ASP A 371 5.40 -5.42 -13.51
N LYS A 372 6.30 -4.56 -13.00
CA LYS A 372 7.66 -4.40 -13.53
C LYS A 372 8.57 -5.58 -13.21
N TYR A 373 8.20 -6.49 -12.32
CA TYR A 373 8.99 -7.70 -12.09
C TYR A 373 9.16 -8.54 -13.35
N ALA A 374 8.15 -8.53 -14.24
CA ALA A 374 8.26 -9.19 -15.55
C ALA A 374 9.43 -8.62 -16.40
N GLN A 375 9.84 -7.37 -16.16
CA GLN A 375 10.98 -6.77 -16.84
C GLN A 375 12.32 -7.32 -16.36
N ILE A 376 12.39 -7.89 -15.15
CA ILE A 376 13.63 -8.50 -14.63
C ILE A 376 14.06 -9.65 -15.55
N THR A 377 13.11 -10.48 -15.97
CA THR A 377 13.36 -11.57 -16.93
C THR A 377 13.69 -11.04 -18.34
N ARG A 378 13.08 -9.93 -18.75
CA ARG A 378 13.15 -9.42 -20.14
C ARG A 378 14.37 -8.54 -20.43
N ASN A 379 14.83 -7.75 -19.47
CA ASN A 379 15.80 -6.69 -19.71
C ASN A 379 17.03 -6.84 -18.80
N GLN A 380 18.21 -7.10 -19.39
CA GLN A 380 19.48 -7.26 -18.66
C GLN A 380 19.79 -6.05 -17.78
N ARG A 381 19.43 -4.84 -18.22
CA ARG A 381 19.76 -3.60 -17.51
C ARG A 381 19.12 -3.54 -16.13
N THR A 382 18.05 -4.31 -15.88
CA THR A 382 17.40 -4.35 -14.56
C THR A 382 18.30 -4.90 -13.46
N GLY A 383 19.32 -5.72 -13.79
CA GLY A 383 20.27 -6.25 -12.81
C GLY A 383 20.99 -5.14 -12.03
N CYS A 384 21.25 -3.99 -12.66
CA CYS A 384 21.94 -2.87 -12.00
C CYS A 384 21.14 -2.28 -10.83
N LEU A 385 19.81 -2.47 -10.79
CA LEU A 385 18.95 -2.07 -9.67
C LEU A 385 19.16 -2.96 -8.44
N PHE A 386 19.78 -4.13 -8.63
CA PHE A 386 20.14 -5.07 -7.58
C PHE A 386 21.65 -5.06 -7.27
N GLY A 387 22.38 -4.05 -7.77
CA GLY A 387 23.84 -3.96 -7.62
C GLY A 387 24.63 -4.78 -8.65
N ILE A 388 23.97 -5.64 -9.43
CA ILE A 388 24.60 -6.58 -10.36
C ILE A 388 25.27 -5.85 -11.53
N GLY A 389 26.54 -6.17 -11.78
CA GLY A 389 27.35 -5.50 -12.79
C GLY A 389 27.70 -4.05 -12.40
N THR A 390 27.60 -3.70 -11.12
CA THR A 390 27.94 -2.38 -10.59
C THR A 390 28.77 -2.53 -9.31
N PRO A 391 29.49 -1.48 -8.87
CA PRO A 391 30.20 -1.53 -7.59
C PRO A 391 29.29 -1.22 -6.38
N ALA A 392 27.98 -1.04 -6.59
CA ALA A 392 27.00 -0.81 -5.53
C ALA A 392 26.51 -2.13 -4.94
N ALA A 393 26.22 -2.17 -3.64
CA ALA A 393 25.66 -3.35 -3.00
C ALA A 393 24.18 -3.59 -3.38
N ALA A 394 23.67 -4.80 -3.12
CA ALA A 394 22.26 -5.13 -3.32
C ALA A 394 21.32 -4.34 -2.38
N PRO A 395 20.02 -4.22 -2.69
CA PRO A 395 19.03 -3.59 -1.81
C PRO A 395 18.96 -4.28 -0.44
N GLU A 396 18.87 -3.48 0.64
CA GLU A 396 18.90 -4.01 2.01
C GLU A 396 17.50 -4.03 2.66
N LEU A 397 16.61 -3.14 2.21
CA LEU A 397 15.25 -2.99 2.72
C LEU A 397 14.23 -3.07 1.59
N VAL A 398 13.22 -3.90 1.80
CA VAL A 398 12.11 -4.11 0.88
C VAL A 398 10.80 -3.78 1.57
N ILE A 399 10.02 -2.87 1.00
CA ILE A 399 8.77 -2.37 1.58
C ILE A 399 7.60 -2.79 0.70
N GLN A 400 6.63 -3.52 1.26
CA GLN A 400 5.36 -3.82 0.60
C GLN A 400 4.22 -2.98 1.18
N ASP A 401 3.78 -1.96 0.46
CA ASP A 401 2.60 -1.20 0.86
C ASP A 401 1.31 -1.87 0.34
N GLU A 402 0.23 -1.73 1.11
CA GLU A 402 -1.09 -2.31 0.83
C GLU A 402 -1.04 -3.82 0.49
N LEU A 403 -0.44 -4.62 1.39
CA LEU A 403 -0.22 -6.07 1.21
C LEU A 403 -1.49 -6.84 0.78
N HIS A 404 -2.67 -6.40 1.25
CA HIS A 404 -3.95 -7.03 0.92
C HIS A 404 -4.31 -6.97 -0.58
N LEU A 405 -3.67 -6.07 -1.36
CA LEU A 405 -3.85 -5.95 -2.79
C LEU A 405 -3.06 -7.01 -3.59
N ILE A 406 -2.07 -7.67 -2.99
CA ILE A 406 -1.34 -8.79 -3.62
C ILE A 406 -2.06 -10.10 -3.30
N SER A 407 -3.19 -10.34 -3.96
CA SER A 407 -4.03 -11.51 -3.70
C SER A 407 -4.48 -12.21 -4.98
N GLY A 408 -5.01 -13.43 -4.84
CA GLY A 408 -5.59 -14.19 -5.94
C GLY A 408 -4.58 -14.49 -7.07
N PRO A 409 -5.00 -14.37 -8.35
CA PRO A 409 -4.11 -14.64 -9.49
C PRO A 409 -2.88 -13.73 -9.55
N LEU A 410 -3.06 -12.44 -9.28
CA LEU A 410 -1.97 -11.47 -9.26
C LEU A 410 -0.94 -11.85 -8.19
N GLY A 411 -1.40 -12.12 -6.96
CA GLY A 411 -0.52 -12.51 -5.87
C GLY A 411 0.17 -13.85 -6.09
N SER A 412 -0.49 -14.80 -6.75
CA SER A 412 0.12 -16.09 -7.09
C SER A 412 1.29 -15.92 -8.07
N LEU A 413 1.13 -15.10 -9.12
CA LEU A 413 2.25 -14.82 -10.02
C LEU A 413 3.33 -13.96 -9.35
N ALA A 414 2.95 -12.97 -8.54
CA ALA A 414 3.91 -12.18 -7.78
C ALA A 414 4.79 -13.06 -6.90
N GLY A 415 4.20 -14.02 -6.16
CA GLY A 415 4.96 -14.95 -5.31
C GLY A 415 5.98 -15.82 -6.08
N LEU A 416 5.74 -16.13 -7.35
CA LEU A 416 6.75 -16.77 -8.21
C LEU A 416 7.93 -15.83 -8.44
N TYR A 417 7.67 -14.60 -8.86
CA TYR A 417 8.69 -13.59 -9.13
C TYR A 417 9.46 -13.15 -7.88
N GLU A 418 8.82 -13.17 -6.71
CA GLU A 418 9.48 -12.92 -5.42
C GLU A 418 10.60 -13.93 -5.13
N THR A 419 10.62 -15.10 -5.80
CA THR A 419 11.77 -16.01 -5.77
C THR A 419 13.02 -15.37 -6.35
N ALA A 420 12.91 -14.75 -7.53
CA ALA A 420 14.03 -14.06 -8.14
C ALA A 420 14.36 -12.77 -7.41
N VAL A 421 13.37 -11.96 -7.03
CA VAL A 421 13.59 -10.68 -6.35
C VAL A 421 14.34 -10.87 -5.02
N ASP A 422 13.96 -11.86 -4.22
CA ASP A 422 14.61 -12.12 -2.94
C ASP A 422 16.07 -12.60 -3.10
N GLU A 423 16.36 -13.44 -4.10
CA GLU A 423 17.73 -13.88 -4.40
C GLU A 423 18.59 -12.78 -5.02
N LEU A 424 18.03 -11.92 -5.87
CA LEU A 424 18.74 -10.76 -6.44
C LEU A 424 19.04 -9.70 -5.37
N CYS A 425 18.22 -9.60 -4.32
CA CYS A 425 18.46 -8.73 -3.17
C CYS A 425 19.44 -9.34 -2.15
N ARG A 426 19.90 -10.58 -2.34
CA ARG A 426 20.83 -11.23 -1.40
C ARG A 426 22.20 -10.55 -1.49
N SER A 427 22.78 -10.22 -0.34
CA SER A 427 24.13 -9.67 -0.30
C SER A 427 25.18 -10.70 -0.73
N GLU A 428 26.40 -10.25 -1.04
CA GLU A 428 27.53 -11.16 -1.31
C GLU A 428 27.82 -12.12 -0.14
N ALA A 429 27.53 -11.69 1.09
CA ALA A 429 27.64 -12.52 2.30
C ALA A 429 26.47 -13.51 2.48
N GLY A 430 25.54 -13.56 1.53
CA GLY A 430 24.38 -14.45 1.57
C GLY A 430 23.21 -13.94 2.41
N VAL A 431 23.24 -12.70 2.88
CA VAL A 431 22.22 -12.13 3.78
C VAL A 431 21.01 -11.64 2.98
N ARG A 432 19.81 -12.05 3.38
CA ARG A 432 18.56 -11.62 2.72
C ARG A 432 18.20 -10.18 3.09
N ALA A 433 17.54 -9.47 2.19
CA ALA A 433 17.00 -8.15 2.49
C ALA A 433 15.90 -8.22 3.56
N LYS A 434 15.85 -7.21 4.43
CA LYS A 434 14.77 -7.08 5.41
C LYS A 434 13.48 -6.72 4.67
N VAL A 435 12.39 -7.42 4.97
CA VAL A 435 11.07 -7.13 4.39
C VAL A 435 10.16 -6.53 5.46
N ILE A 436 9.53 -5.40 5.16
CA ILE A 436 8.46 -4.83 5.98
C ILE A 436 7.22 -4.61 5.11
N GLY A 437 6.04 -4.58 5.72
CA GLY A 437 4.81 -4.31 4.98
C GLY A 437 3.80 -3.47 5.76
N SER A 438 2.79 -3.02 5.02
CA SER A 438 1.72 -2.17 5.52
C SER A 438 0.37 -2.69 5.03
N THR A 439 -0.65 -2.68 5.90
CA THR A 439 -2.03 -3.02 5.54
C THR A 439 -3.04 -2.45 6.53
N ALA A 440 -4.29 -2.33 6.10
CA ALA A 440 -5.43 -1.96 6.96
C ALA A 440 -6.44 -3.09 7.14
N THR A 441 -6.56 -4.00 6.18
CA THR A 441 -7.65 -4.98 6.10
C THR A 441 -7.11 -6.30 5.60
N ILE A 442 -6.47 -7.06 6.49
CA ILE A 442 -5.99 -8.42 6.19
C ILE A 442 -6.41 -9.35 7.33
N ARG A 443 -6.63 -10.62 6.97
CA ARG A 443 -6.81 -11.72 7.92
C ARG A 443 -5.93 -12.88 7.46
N ARG A 444 -5.35 -13.63 8.41
CA ARG A 444 -4.37 -14.71 8.14
C ARG A 444 -3.20 -14.21 7.28
N ALA A 445 -2.60 -13.08 7.69
CA ALA A 445 -1.46 -12.51 6.99
C ALA A 445 -0.26 -13.46 6.94
N GLU A 446 -0.10 -14.34 7.93
CA GLU A 446 1.00 -15.29 8.05
C GLU A 446 1.13 -16.21 6.83
N ASP A 447 0.05 -16.92 6.46
CA ASP A 447 0.04 -17.83 5.30
C ASP A 447 0.37 -17.08 4.00
N GLN A 448 -0.21 -15.89 3.83
CA GLN A 448 0.03 -15.07 2.65
C GLN A 448 1.47 -14.54 2.59
N ILE A 449 2.02 -14.10 3.71
CA ILE A 449 3.41 -13.62 3.82
C ILE A 449 4.38 -14.76 3.54
N LYS A 450 4.14 -15.95 4.11
CA LYS A 450 4.96 -17.13 3.85
C LYS A 450 4.93 -17.50 2.38
N ALA A 451 3.75 -17.53 1.77
CA ALA A 451 3.59 -17.85 0.35
C ALA A 451 4.23 -16.82 -0.59
N LEU A 452 4.16 -15.52 -0.29
CA LEU A 452 4.74 -14.47 -1.13
C LEU A 452 6.23 -14.30 -0.92
N PHE A 453 6.68 -14.18 0.33
CA PHE A 453 8.02 -13.69 0.66
C PHE A 453 8.93 -14.74 1.30
N ASP A 454 8.43 -15.94 1.60
CA ASP A 454 9.17 -16.97 2.34
C ASP A 454 9.78 -16.41 3.64
N ARG A 455 8.92 -15.74 4.43
CA ARG A 455 9.22 -15.09 5.71
C ARG A 455 8.23 -15.54 6.77
N GLN A 456 8.63 -15.47 8.04
CA GLN A 456 7.70 -15.46 9.16
C GLN A 456 6.93 -14.12 9.20
N SER A 457 5.86 -14.02 9.98
CA SER A 457 5.09 -12.77 10.09
C SER A 457 5.00 -12.26 11.52
N PHE A 458 5.15 -10.95 11.69
CA PHE A 458 4.88 -10.27 12.95
C PHE A 458 4.00 -9.05 12.71
N GLN A 459 2.77 -9.06 13.23
CA GLN A 459 1.84 -7.94 13.09
C GLN A 459 2.04 -6.95 14.23
N PHE A 460 2.23 -5.68 13.88
CA PHE A 460 2.36 -4.58 14.82
C PHE A 460 1.29 -3.49 14.60
N PRO A 461 0.67 -2.94 15.66
CA PRO A 461 0.79 -3.38 17.04
C PRO A 461 0.13 -4.75 17.24
N PRO A 462 0.66 -5.59 18.16
CA PRO A 462 -0.01 -6.84 18.52
C PRO A 462 -1.41 -6.57 19.06
N PRO A 463 -2.38 -7.46 18.80
CA PRO A 463 -3.71 -7.32 19.36
C PRO A 463 -3.65 -7.46 20.89
N GLY A 464 -4.21 -6.49 21.62
CA GLY A 464 -4.39 -6.59 23.06
C GLY A 464 -5.47 -7.60 23.46
N LEU A 465 -6.18 -7.31 24.54
CA LEU A 465 -7.33 -8.11 24.98
C LEU A 465 -8.60 -7.79 24.19
N ASP A 466 -8.73 -6.59 23.65
CA ASP A 466 -9.92 -6.10 22.97
C ASP A 466 -9.56 -5.46 21.63
N HIS A 467 -10.47 -5.54 20.65
CA HIS A 467 -10.25 -4.91 19.34
C HIS A 467 -10.18 -3.37 19.41
N THR A 468 -10.59 -2.78 20.53
CA THR A 468 -10.65 -1.33 20.75
C THR A 468 -9.38 -0.77 21.38
N ASN A 469 -8.45 -1.61 21.85
CA ASN A 469 -7.25 -1.14 22.54
C ASN A 469 -6.05 -2.09 22.34
N SER A 470 -5.03 -1.60 21.64
CA SER A 470 -3.73 -2.29 21.47
C SER A 470 -2.58 -1.62 22.24
N GLY A 471 -2.88 -0.67 23.12
CA GLY A 471 -1.94 0.22 23.79
C GLY A 471 -1.51 1.39 22.89
N PHE A 472 -1.24 1.10 21.62
CA PHE A 472 -0.85 2.10 20.62
C PHE A 472 -2.03 2.73 19.87
N ALA A 473 -3.15 2.00 19.76
CA ALA A 473 -4.34 2.42 19.03
C ALA A 473 -5.57 2.19 19.91
N ILE A 474 -6.38 3.23 20.10
CA ILE A 474 -7.54 3.18 21.01
C ILE A 474 -8.78 3.76 20.37
N GLU A 475 -9.91 3.08 20.57
CA GLU A 475 -11.22 3.61 20.22
C GLU A 475 -11.53 4.89 21.03
N ASP A 476 -11.70 6.00 20.34
CA ASP A 476 -12.07 7.29 20.90
C ASP A 476 -13.58 7.52 20.69
N ARG A 477 -14.30 7.54 21.81
CA ARG A 477 -15.76 7.71 21.86
C ARG A 477 -16.18 9.16 22.14
N ASP A 478 -15.25 10.01 22.55
CA ASP A 478 -15.52 11.41 22.86
C ASP A 478 -15.61 12.26 21.58
N VAL A 479 -15.03 11.75 20.48
CA VAL A 479 -15.06 12.38 19.16
C VAL A 479 -16.13 11.77 18.25
N PRO A 480 -16.77 12.58 17.37
CA PRO A 480 -17.72 12.05 16.40
C PRO A 480 -17.08 11.00 15.47
N GLY A 481 -17.62 9.79 15.50
CA GLY A 481 -17.26 8.70 14.60
C GLY A 481 -17.91 8.80 13.22
N ARG A 482 -17.89 7.70 12.48
CA ARG A 482 -18.63 7.53 11.24
C ARG A 482 -19.96 6.84 11.52
N ARG A 483 -21.06 7.52 11.23
CA ARG A 483 -22.41 6.98 11.35
C ARG A 483 -22.80 6.28 10.06
N TYR A 484 -23.17 5.02 10.17
CA TYR A 484 -23.68 4.19 9.10
C TYR A 484 -25.20 4.06 9.25
N MET A 485 -25.93 4.17 8.16
CA MET A 485 -27.38 3.93 8.11
C MET A 485 -27.72 3.00 6.94
N GLY A 486 -28.56 2.01 7.18
CA GLY A 486 -29.04 1.07 6.17
C GLY A 486 -30.40 1.48 5.60
N ILE A 487 -30.56 1.42 4.28
CA ILE A 487 -31.85 1.63 3.62
C ILE A 487 -32.12 0.46 2.69
N SER A 488 -33.27 -0.21 2.86
CA SER A 488 -33.64 -1.33 2.00
C SER A 488 -34.51 -0.89 0.83
N THR A 489 -34.42 -1.59 -0.30
CA THR A 489 -35.31 -1.41 -1.44
C THR A 489 -36.65 -2.15 -1.29
N VAL A 490 -36.97 -2.70 -0.11
CA VAL A 490 -38.28 -3.33 0.11
C VAL A 490 -39.40 -2.33 -0.23
N GLY A 491 -40.33 -2.75 -1.09
CA GLY A 491 -41.47 -1.94 -1.52
C GLY A 491 -41.22 -0.94 -2.66
N ARG A 492 -39.98 -0.76 -3.13
CA ARG A 492 -39.64 0.16 -4.25
C ARG A 492 -38.53 -0.40 -5.15
N SER A 493 -38.34 0.20 -6.32
CA SER A 493 -37.21 -0.18 -7.20
C SER A 493 -35.90 0.40 -6.67
N ALA A 494 -34.78 -0.29 -6.92
CA ALA A 494 -33.46 0.21 -6.52
C ALA A 494 -33.14 1.60 -7.10
N LYS A 495 -33.56 1.87 -8.35
CA LYS A 495 -33.41 3.18 -8.98
C LYS A 495 -34.17 4.27 -8.23
N PHE A 496 -35.43 4.01 -7.86
CA PHE A 496 -36.24 4.96 -7.10
C PHE A 496 -35.61 5.24 -5.73
N THR A 497 -35.19 4.21 -5.00
CA THR A 497 -34.55 4.38 -3.69
C THR A 497 -33.27 5.20 -3.81
N GLN A 498 -32.42 4.90 -4.80
CA GLN A 498 -31.18 5.65 -5.04
C GLN A 498 -31.45 7.12 -5.36
N GLN A 499 -32.41 7.39 -6.25
CA GLN A 499 -32.83 8.75 -6.60
C GLN A 499 -33.33 9.51 -5.37
N ALA A 500 -34.26 8.93 -4.61
CA ALA A 500 -34.88 9.58 -3.45
C ALA A 500 -33.85 9.90 -2.35
N VAL A 501 -32.94 8.95 -2.08
CA VAL A 501 -31.89 9.13 -1.08
C VAL A 501 -30.88 10.18 -1.53
N ALA A 502 -30.37 10.09 -2.77
CA ALA A 502 -29.40 11.07 -3.29
C ALA A 502 -29.98 12.48 -3.30
N ALA A 503 -31.21 12.65 -3.79
CA ALA A 503 -31.89 13.95 -3.80
C ALA A 503 -32.13 14.50 -2.40
N SER A 504 -32.57 13.66 -1.45
CA SER A 504 -32.81 14.11 -0.07
C SER A 504 -31.51 14.55 0.61
N LEU A 505 -30.40 13.85 0.39
CA LEU A 505 -29.11 14.18 0.98
C LEU A 505 -28.51 15.45 0.37
N LEU A 506 -28.51 15.56 -0.97
CA LEU A 506 -28.02 16.75 -1.67
C LEU A 506 -28.80 17.99 -1.26
N GLN A 507 -30.13 17.89 -1.21
CA GLN A 507 -31.01 19.01 -0.81
C GLN A 507 -30.82 19.38 0.66
N ALA A 508 -30.68 18.41 1.57
CA ALA A 508 -30.51 18.66 3.00
C ALA A 508 -29.25 19.49 3.33
N ALA A 509 -28.23 19.50 2.47
CA ALA A 509 -27.05 20.34 2.66
C ALA A 509 -27.37 21.86 2.63
N THR A 510 -28.53 22.25 2.07
CA THR A 510 -29.00 23.65 2.05
C THR A 510 -29.72 24.08 3.33
N ASP A 511 -29.98 23.15 4.25
CA ASP A 511 -30.65 23.44 5.52
C ASP A 511 -29.87 24.53 6.29
N GLN A 512 -30.59 25.55 6.75
CA GLN A 512 -30.02 26.70 7.46
C GLN A 512 -29.61 26.35 8.90
N THR A 513 -30.08 25.23 9.44
CA THR A 513 -29.65 24.70 10.74
C THR A 513 -28.23 24.14 10.72
N LEU A 514 -27.69 23.82 9.53
CA LEU A 514 -26.29 23.43 9.35
C LEU A 514 -25.40 24.68 9.33
N ALA A 515 -24.54 24.81 10.34
CA ALA A 515 -23.50 25.84 10.36
C ALA A 515 -22.64 25.78 9.08
N ALA A 516 -22.24 26.95 8.57
CA ALA A 516 -21.50 27.06 7.31
C ALA A 516 -20.20 26.22 7.29
N ASP A 517 -19.52 26.13 8.43
CA ASP A 517 -18.29 25.35 8.60
C ASP A 517 -18.53 23.83 8.48
N ASN A 518 -19.72 23.36 8.88
CA ASN A 518 -20.09 21.95 8.81
C ASN A 518 -20.72 21.59 7.47
N ARG A 519 -21.39 22.55 6.82
CA ARG A 519 -22.08 22.38 5.53
C ARG A 519 -21.13 21.86 4.46
N ASP A 520 -19.91 22.39 4.43
CA ASP A 520 -18.88 22.01 3.45
C ASP A 520 -18.74 20.49 3.36
N ALA A 521 -18.66 19.82 4.51
CA ALA A 521 -18.40 18.39 4.60
C ALA A 521 -19.48 17.50 3.97
N TYR A 522 -20.73 17.97 3.98
CA TYR A 522 -21.88 17.23 3.47
C TYR A 522 -22.38 17.77 2.12
N TRP A 523 -21.68 18.76 1.56
CA TRP A 523 -22.04 19.34 0.26
C TRP A 523 -21.80 18.34 -0.87
N THR A 524 -20.62 17.72 -0.91
CA THR A 524 -20.27 16.74 -1.94
C THR A 524 -20.79 15.35 -1.57
N LEU A 525 -21.64 14.77 -2.42
CA LEU A 525 -22.13 13.41 -2.29
C LEU A 525 -21.20 12.43 -3.01
N VAL A 526 -20.53 11.57 -2.26
CA VAL A 526 -19.80 10.44 -2.83
C VAL A 526 -20.74 9.25 -3.01
N ASN A 527 -20.98 8.84 -4.26
CA ASN A 527 -21.84 7.71 -4.58
C ASN A 527 -21.01 6.53 -5.10
N TYR A 528 -20.93 5.47 -4.30
CA TYR A 528 -20.12 4.29 -4.55
C TYR A 528 -20.90 3.17 -5.23
N PHE A 529 -20.31 2.57 -6.28
CA PHE A 529 -20.90 1.49 -7.05
C PHE A 529 -19.99 0.27 -7.16
N ASN A 530 -20.60 -0.91 -7.03
CA ASN A 530 -19.93 -2.20 -7.15
C ASN A 530 -19.66 -2.62 -8.60
N SER A 531 -20.30 -1.96 -9.58
CA SER A 531 -20.13 -2.27 -10.99
C SER A 531 -20.22 -1.02 -11.86
N LEU A 532 -19.39 -0.97 -12.91
CA LEU A 532 -19.43 0.10 -13.91
C LEU A 532 -20.75 0.16 -14.68
N ARG A 533 -21.50 -0.95 -14.70
CA ARG A 533 -22.84 -1.02 -15.31
C ARG A 533 -23.87 -0.26 -14.47
N GLU A 534 -23.90 -0.48 -13.16
CA GLU A 534 -24.80 0.24 -12.25
C GLU A 534 -24.44 1.74 -12.21
N LEU A 535 -23.14 2.06 -12.19
CA LEU A 535 -22.64 3.44 -12.27
C LEU A 535 -23.07 4.15 -13.56
N GLY A 536 -22.95 3.47 -14.71
CA GLY A 536 -23.35 4.03 -16.00
C GLY A 536 -24.83 4.44 -16.05
N GLY A 537 -25.71 3.69 -15.38
CA GLY A 537 -27.11 4.06 -15.23
C GLY A 537 -27.34 5.22 -14.26
N ALA A 538 -26.47 5.37 -13.26
CA ALA A 538 -26.55 6.45 -12.28
C ALA A 538 -26.13 7.81 -12.85
N LEU A 539 -25.21 7.85 -13.81
CA LEU A 539 -24.78 9.09 -14.48
C LEU A 539 -25.96 9.91 -15.04
N VAL A 540 -26.92 9.24 -15.65
CA VAL A 540 -28.14 9.87 -16.19
C VAL A 540 -29.14 10.18 -15.07
N LEU A 541 -29.33 9.23 -14.14
CA LEU A 541 -30.23 9.37 -13.00
C LEU A 541 -29.92 10.62 -12.16
N MET A 542 -28.63 10.92 -11.94
CA MET A 542 -28.20 12.08 -11.15
C MET A 542 -28.53 13.41 -11.83
N ARG A 543 -28.41 13.49 -13.16
CA ARG A 543 -28.67 14.72 -13.93
C ARG A 543 -30.16 15.03 -14.04
N ASP A 544 -30.98 14.01 -14.29
CA ASP A 544 -32.37 14.24 -14.66
C ASP A 544 -33.32 14.03 -13.47
N ASP A 545 -33.32 12.83 -12.91
CA ASP A 545 -34.31 12.41 -11.92
C ASP A 545 -34.01 12.95 -10.52
N VAL A 546 -32.74 12.98 -10.12
CA VAL A 546 -32.32 13.55 -8.83
C VAL A 546 -32.53 15.06 -8.81
N ALA A 547 -32.12 15.79 -9.84
CA ALA A 547 -32.35 17.24 -9.94
C ALA A 547 -33.85 17.59 -9.86
N ARG A 548 -34.72 16.83 -10.55
CA ARG A 548 -36.17 17.00 -10.44
C ARG A 548 -36.67 16.75 -9.01
N SER A 549 -36.16 15.70 -8.37
CA SER A 549 -36.56 15.35 -7.00
C SER A 549 -36.13 16.39 -5.97
N ILE A 550 -34.94 17.00 -6.16
CA ILE A 550 -34.45 18.11 -5.35
C ILE A 550 -35.45 19.28 -5.40
N ARG A 551 -35.88 19.67 -6.61
CA ARG A 551 -36.90 20.71 -6.80
C ARG A 551 -38.22 20.37 -6.11
N ASP A 552 -38.70 19.14 -6.28
CA ASP A 552 -39.93 18.67 -5.64
C ASP A 552 -39.84 18.68 -4.11
N TYR A 553 -38.66 18.37 -3.54
CA TYR A 553 -38.43 18.37 -2.10
C TYR A 553 -38.34 19.78 -1.54
N ALA A 554 -37.55 20.66 -2.18
CA ALA A 554 -37.44 22.07 -1.80
C ALA A 554 -38.82 22.77 -1.81
N ALA A 555 -39.64 22.51 -2.84
CA ALA A 555 -40.99 23.08 -2.94
C ALA A 555 -41.95 22.62 -1.82
N ARG A 556 -41.69 21.47 -1.19
CA ARG A 556 -42.54 20.89 -0.14
C ARG A 556 -42.05 21.18 1.28
N ARG A 557 -40.79 21.56 1.45
CA ARG A 557 -40.16 21.79 2.75
C ARG A 557 -40.03 23.29 3.02
N PRO A 558 -40.77 23.86 3.98
CA PRO A 558 -40.73 25.29 4.26
C PRO A 558 -39.32 25.77 4.64
N GLY A 559 -38.84 26.85 4.02
CA GLY A 559 -37.57 27.48 4.35
C GLY A 559 -36.33 26.89 3.66
N GLU A 560 -36.49 25.82 2.87
CA GLU A 560 -35.40 25.28 2.05
C GLU A 560 -35.31 26.00 0.69
N VAL A 561 -34.08 26.19 0.19
CA VAL A 561 -33.81 26.73 -1.15
C VAL A 561 -33.45 25.57 -2.07
N GLU A 562 -33.98 25.55 -3.30
CA GLU A 562 -33.61 24.54 -4.31
C GLU A 562 -32.09 24.58 -4.53
N ARG A 563 -31.44 23.42 -4.33
CA ARG A 563 -30.02 23.26 -4.64
C ARG A 563 -29.83 23.00 -6.13
N ASP A 564 -28.93 23.74 -6.76
CA ASP A 564 -28.34 23.32 -8.03
C ASP A 564 -27.18 22.35 -7.73
N ALA A 565 -27.31 21.09 -8.18
CA ALA A 565 -26.36 20.01 -7.92
C ALA A 565 -25.91 19.35 -9.23
N GLY A 566 -25.48 20.17 -10.19
CA GLY A 566 -25.14 19.74 -11.55
C GLY A 566 -23.71 19.26 -11.75
N MET A 567 -22.76 19.68 -10.91
CA MET A 567 -21.34 19.41 -11.15
C MET A 567 -20.97 18.00 -10.67
N GLN A 568 -20.80 17.08 -11.62
CA GLN A 568 -20.48 15.69 -11.35
C GLN A 568 -19.14 15.26 -11.95
N ILE A 569 -18.42 14.40 -11.24
CA ILE A 569 -17.22 13.73 -11.72
C ILE A 569 -17.34 12.20 -11.59
N GLU A 570 -16.58 11.49 -12.39
CA GLU A 570 -16.45 10.03 -12.31
C GLU A 570 -15.06 9.68 -11.76
N LEU A 571 -14.99 8.69 -10.87
CA LEU A 571 -13.74 8.08 -10.35
C LEU A 571 -13.80 6.57 -10.54
N THR A 572 -13.55 6.12 -11.76
CA THR A 572 -13.55 4.70 -12.15
C THR A 572 -12.34 4.35 -12.99
N SER A 573 -12.13 3.05 -13.23
CA SER A 573 -11.06 2.55 -14.11
C SER A 573 -11.19 3.00 -15.57
N ARG A 574 -12.26 3.72 -15.96
CA ARG A 574 -12.42 4.32 -17.29
C ARG A 574 -11.81 5.72 -17.39
N VAL A 575 -11.59 6.36 -16.25
CA VAL A 575 -10.99 7.69 -16.17
C VAL A 575 -9.50 7.57 -16.47
N ARG A 576 -8.98 8.47 -17.31
CA ARG A 576 -7.56 8.49 -17.64
C ARG A 576 -6.74 8.82 -16.40
N SER A 577 -5.62 8.12 -16.23
CA SER A 577 -4.72 8.30 -15.08
C SER A 577 -4.26 9.75 -14.91
N SER A 578 -4.09 10.48 -16.02
CA SER A 578 -3.69 11.90 -16.04
C SER A 578 -4.79 12.88 -15.57
N ASP A 579 -6.06 12.48 -15.62
CA ASP A 579 -7.20 13.30 -15.20
C ASP A 579 -7.51 13.15 -13.70
N ILE A 580 -7.22 11.99 -13.11
CA ILE A 580 -7.45 11.70 -11.68
C ILE A 580 -6.90 12.80 -10.76
N PRO A 581 -5.67 13.32 -10.93
CA PRO A 581 -5.11 14.32 -10.02
C PRO A 581 -5.88 15.64 -10.08
N LYS A 582 -6.37 16.02 -11.27
CA LYS A 582 -7.23 17.19 -11.45
C LYS A 582 -8.55 17.00 -10.70
N TYR A 583 -9.15 15.81 -10.81
CA TYR A 583 -10.38 15.48 -10.12
C TYR A 583 -10.22 15.48 -8.60
N LEU A 584 -9.11 14.93 -8.08
CA LEU A 584 -8.80 14.97 -6.65
C LEU A 584 -8.64 16.42 -6.14
N LYS A 585 -7.91 17.27 -6.87
CA LYS A 585 -7.78 18.69 -6.53
C LYS A 585 -9.13 19.43 -6.56
N ASN A 586 -10.01 19.08 -7.50
CA ASN A 586 -11.35 19.66 -7.55
C ASN A 586 -12.21 19.23 -6.34
N LEU A 587 -12.00 18.02 -5.79
CA LEU A 587 -12.68 17.56 -4.58
C LEU A 587 -12.23 18.28 -3.32
N GLU A 588 -11.04 18.86 -3.31
CA GLU A 588 -10.54 19.69 -2.21
C GLU A 588 -11.20 21.08 -2.17
N ARG A 589 -11.88 21.51 -3.25
CA ARG A 589 -12.57 22.81 -3.32
C ARG A 589 -13.80 22.83 -2.41
N ALA A 590 -13.91 23.89 -1.62
CA ALA A 590 -15.02 24.11 -0.69
C ALA A 590 -16.33 24.42 -1.43
N TRP A 591 -17.47 24.24 -0.77
CA TRP A 591 -18.82 24.40 -1.35
C TRP A 591 -19.12 25.78 -1.93
N ASN A 592 -18.41 26.81 -1.49
CA ASN A 592 -18.56 28.20 -1.95
C ASN A 592 -17.68 28.52 -3.17
N ASP A 593 -16.83 27.60 -3.61
CA ASP A 593 -16.06 27.72 -4.85
C ASP A 593 -17.00 27.50 -6.06
N PRO A 594 -17.00 28.36 -7.10
CA PRO A 594 -17.85 28.18 -8.28
C PRO A 594 -17.66 26.85 -9.01
N ASP A 595 -16.47 26.24 -8.90
CA ASP A 595 -16.11 24.99 -9.56
C ASP A 595 -16.10 23.79 -8.59
N HIS A 596 -16.77 23.89 -7.44
CA HIS A 596 -16.89 22.78 -6.50
C HIS A 596 -17.57 21.57 -7.14
N VAL A 597 -17.29 20.39 -6.60
CA VAL A 597 -17.93 19.14 -7.06
C VAL A 597 -19.13 18.82 -6.16
N ASP A 598 -20.30 18.63 -6.76
CA ASP A 598 -21.51 18.22 -6.05
C ASP A 598 -21.59 16.70 -5.89
N ILE A 599 -21.27 15.96 -6.95
CA ILE A 599 -21.51 14.52 -7.03
C ILE A 599 -20.26 13.79 -7.54
N VAL A 600 -19.85 12.76 -6.83
CA VAL A 600 -18.78 11.85 -7.24
C VAL A 600 -19.38 10.48 -7.49
N LEU A 601 -19.27 9.97 -8.71
CA LEU A 601 -19.64 8.59 -9.02
C LEU A 601 -18.36 7.74 -9.03
N ALA A 602 -18.22 6.87 -8.03
CA ALA A 602 -16.99 6.16 -7.78
C ALA A 602 -17.16 4.64 -7.81
N SER A 603 -16.12 3.93 -8.25
CA SER A 603 -15.94 2.50 -8.00
C SER A 603 -14.89 2.26 -6.92
N ASN A 604 -14.45 1.02 -6.76
CA ASN A 604 -13.30 0.61 -5.95
C ASN A 604 -12.02 1.46 -6.14
N MET A 605 -11.89 2.27 -7.19
CA MET A 605 -10.77 3.22 -7.32
C MET A 605 -10.68 4.20 -6.16
N ILE A 606 -11.81 4.61 -5.57
CA ILE A 606 -11.80 5.52 -4.42
C ILE A 606 -11.12 4.90 -3.19
N SER A 607 -11.14 3.57 -3.11
CA SER A 607 -10.53 2.80 -2.03
C SER A 607 -9.00 2.85 -2.05
N VAL A 608 -8.39 3.35 -3.13
CA VAL A 608 -6.94 3.36 -3.32
C VAL A 608 -6.40 4.79 -3.23
N GLY A 609 -5.68 5.07 -2.14
CA GLY A 609 -4.82 6.24 -1.94
C GLY A 609 -5.36 7.64 -2.30
N MET A 610 -6.67 7.86 -2.18
CA MET A 610 -7.26 9.19 -2.16
C MET A 610 -7.25 9.78 -0.74
N ASP A 611 -6.67 10.97 -0.57
CA ASP A 611 -6.68 11.73 0.68
C ASP A 611 -7.37 13.09 0.53
N VAL A 612 -8.71 13.09 0.61
CA VAL A 612 -9.53 14.31 0.67
C VAL A 612 -10.21 14.36 2.03
N SER A 613 -9.74 15.25 2.90
CA SER A 613 -10.14 15.29 4.32
C SER A 613 -11.53 15.89 4.57
N ARG A 614 -12.05 16.71 3.63
CA ARG A 614 -13.33 17.42 3.78
C ARG A 614 -14.56 16.57 3.53
N LEU A 615 -14.45 15.40 2.88
CA LEU A 615 -15.63 14.60 2.51
C LEU A 615 -16.26 13.93 3.74
N GLY A 616 -17.50 14.29 4.05
CA GLY A 616 -18.29 13.75 5.15
C GLY A 616 -19.44 12.84 4.71
N LEU A 617 -19.83 12.83 3.42
CA LEU A 617 -21.06 12.16 2.96
C LEU A 617 -20.81 11.10 1.89
N MET A 618 -21.29 9.87 2.13
CA MET A 618 -21.24 8.78 1.16
C MET A 618 -22.56 8.00 1.07
N VAL A 619 -22.95 7.63 -0.15
CA VAL A 619 -23.96 6.61 -0.44
C VAL A 619 -23.25 5.40 -1.04
N VAL A 620 -23.50 4.20 -0.50
CA VAL A 620 -23.00 2.93 -1.02
C VAL A 620 -24.15 2.17 -1.66
N ASN A 621 -24.10 1.97 -2.98
CA ASN A 621 -25.16 1.29 -3.72
C ASN A 621 -24.95 -0.23 -3.76
N GLY A 622 -25.59 -0.93 -2.83
CA GLY A 622 -25.47 -2.37 -2.62
C GLY A 622 -24.23 -2.75 -1.83
N GLN A 623 -24.26 -3.90 -1.15
CA GLN A 623 -23.10 -4.40 -0.43
C GLN A 623 -21.98 -4.79 -1.42
N PRO A 624 -20.74 -4.27 -1.25
CA PRO A 624 -19.58 -4.71 -2.00
C PRO A 624 -19.31 -6.20 -1.90
N LYS A 625 -18.48 -6.72 -2.81
CA LYS A 625 -18.22 -8.17 -2.83
C LYS A 625 -17.49 -8.63 -1.58
N THR A 626 -16.56 -7.80 -1.11
CA THR A 626 -15.75 -8.07 0.09
C THR A 626 -16.00 -7.03 1.17
N ILE A 627 -15.79 -7.42 2.42
CA ILE A 627 -15.89 -6.49 3.56
C ILE A 627 -14.68 -5.55 3.58
N ALA A 628 -13.49 -6.05 3.18
CA ALA A 628 -12.32 -5.20 3.02
C ALA A 628 -12.60 -4.01 2.10
N GLU A 629 -13.20 -4.25 0.93
CA GLU A 629 -13.60 -3.19 -0.01
C GLU A 629 -14.60 -2.21 0.61
N TYR A 630 -15.58 -2.69 1.37
CA TYR A 630 -16.55 -1.85 2.07
C TYR A 630 -15.88 -0.94 3.11
N ILE A 631 -14.99 -1.48 3.96
CA ILE A 631 -14.25 -0.72 4.97
C ILE A 631 -13.38 0.34 4.29
N GLN A 632 -12.63 -0.05 3.27
CA GLN A 632 -11.73 0.86 2.57
C GLN A 632 -12.47 1.98 1.87
N ALA A 633 -13.54 1.67 1.13
CA ALA A 633 -14.35 2.68 0.44
C ALA A 633 -14.98 3.66 1.44
N THR A 634 -15.65 3.13 2.46
CA THR A 634 -16.37 3.97 3.45
C THR A 634 -15.44 4.72 4.41
N SER A 635 -14.16 4.34 4.48
CA SER A 635 -13.11 5.09 5.21
C SER A 635 -12.61 6.34 4.50
N ARG A 636 -13.08 6.59 3.27
CA ARG A 636 -12.73 7.79 2.50
C ARG A 636 -13.59 9.00 2.83
N VAL A 637 -14.66 8.82 3.62
CA VAL A 637 -15.43 9.92 4.21
C VAL A 637 -15.32 9.87 5.73
N GLY A 638 -15.47 11.00 6.41
CA GLY A 638 -15.36 11.03 7.87
C GLY A 638 -13.93 11.01 8.40
N ARG A 639 -12.95 11.50 7.62
CA ARG A 639 -11.52 11.44 7.99
C ARG A 639 -11.07 12.57 8.90
N SER A 640 -11.75 13.72 8.86
CA SER A 640 -11.47 14.89 9.69
C SER A 640 -12.52 15.01 10.79
N GLN A 641 -12.11 15.44 11.99
CA GLN A 641 -13.07 15.78 13.05
C GLN A 641 -14.00 16.93 12.65
N ARG A 642 -13.58 17.79 11.70
CA ARG A 642 -14.42 18.86 11.13
C ARG A 642 -15.43 18.35 10.11
N ALA A 643 -15.25 17.12 9.63
CA ALA A 643 -16.13 16.48 8.65
C ALA A 643 -16.50 15.07 9.12
N PRO A 644 -17.31 14.91 10.20
CA PRO A 644 -17.77 13.60 10.64
C PRO A 644 -18.46 12.83 9.50
N GLY A 645 -18.31 11.50 9.49
CA GLY A 645 -18.79 10.70 8.37
C GLY A 645 -20.25 10.28 8.52
N LEU A 646 -21.04 10.44 7.46
CA LEU A 646 -22.35 9.84 7.27
C LEU A 646 -22.33 8.92 6.03
N VAL A 647 -22.53 7.63 6.27
CA VAL A 647 -22.52 6.60 5.22
C VAL A 647 -23.91 5.95 5.13
N ILE A 648 -24.58 6.15 4.00
CA ILE A 648 -25.88 5.53 3.73
C ILE A 648 -25.68 4.33 2.81
N THR A 649 -25.98 3.12 3.27
CA THR A 649 -25.88 1.90 2.44
C THR A 649 -27.25 1.49 1.94
N LEU A 650 -27.41 1.46 0.62
CA LEU A 650 -28.62 1.01 -0.05
C LEU A 650 -28.55 -0.51 -0.25
N PHE A 651 -29.42 -1.25 0.40
CA PHE A 651 -29.48 -2.70 0.32
C PHE A 651 -30.59 -3.14 -0.63
N ASN A 652 -30.23 -3.87 -1.68
CA ASN A 652 -31.21 -4.42 -2.60
C ASN A 652 -31.88 -5.65 -1.98
N ALA A 653 -33.18 -5.56 -1.68
CA ALA A 653 -33.95 -6.62 -1.04
C ALA A 653 -34.00 -7.94 -1.84
N ALA A 654 -33.80 -7.87 -3.16
CA ALA A 654 -33.75 -9.05 -4.03
C ALA A 654 -32.36 -9.74 -4.02
N LYS A 655 -31.31 -9.07 -3.53
CA LYS A 655 -29.97 -9.65 -3.38
C LYS A 655 -29.84 -10.25 -1.97
N SER A 656 -29.68 -11.56 -1.87
CA SER A 656 -29.58 -12.28 -0.59
C SER A 656 -28.50 -11.75 0.35
N ARG A 657 -27.33 -11.35 -0.18
CA ARG A 657 -26.23 -10.74 0.59
C ARG A 657 -26.64 -9.41 1.21
N ASP A 658 -27.23 -8.53 0.41
CA ASP A 658 -27.68 -7.22 0.85
C ASP A 658 -28.76 -7.35 1.93
N ARG A 659 -29.73 -8.26 1.71
CA ARG A 659 -30.77 -8.57 2.70
C ARG A 659 -30.17 -9.03 4.04
N SER A 660 -29.22 -9.97 4.01
CA SER A 660 -28.57 -10.47 5.22
C SER A 660 -27.82 -9.37 5.99
N ARG A 661 -27.10 -8.48 5.30
CA ARG A 661 -26.39 -7.35 5.92
C ARG A 661 -27.32 -6.27 6.45
N TYR A 662 -28.46 -6.06 5.81
CA TYR A 662 -29.49 -5.16 6.31
C TYR A 662 -30.18 -5.72 7.57
N GLU A 663 -30.53 -7.01 7.57
CA GLU A 663 -31.21 -7.68 8.68
C GLU A 663 -30.35 -7.78 9.95
N THR A 664 -29.03 -7.80 9.78
CA THR A 664 -28.03 -7.88 10.88
C THR A 664 -27.26 -6.57 11.12
N PHE A 665 -27.76 -5.45 10.57
CA PHE A 665 -27.02 -4.20 10.38
C PHE A 665 -26.20 -3.74 11.59
N ALA A 666 -26.81 -3.65 12.77
CA ALA A 666 -26.18 -3.15 13.98
C ALA A 666 -25.01 -4.03 14.44
N SER A 667 -25.17 -5.35 14.41
CA SER A 667 -24.17 -6.32 14.86
C SER A 667 -22.91 -6.27 14.00
N TRP A 668 -23.07 -6.35 12.67
CA TRP A 668 -21.89 -6.49 11.80
C TRP A 668 -21.08 -5.19 11.67
N HIS A 669 -21.70 -4.01 11.77
CA HIS A 669 -20.97 -2.73 11.78
C HIS A 669 -20.13 -2.54 13.06
N ARG A 670 -20.56 -3.10 14.20
CA ARG A 670 -19.78 -3.09 15.44
C ARG A 670 -18.58 -4.05 15.38
N SER A 671 -18.60 -5.02 14.47
CA SER A 671 -17.53 -6.01 14.29
C SER A 671 -16.99 -6.06 12.85
N LEU A 672 -16.87 -4.91 12.17
CA LEU A 672 -16.51 -4.84 10.74
C LEU A 672 -15.27 -5.68 10.39
N TYR A 673 -14.20 -5.56 11.19
CA TYR A 673 -12.93 -6.25 10.89
C TYR A 673 -12.95 -7.74 11.25
N ARG A 674 -13.95 -8.24 11.99
CA ARG A 674 -14.07 -9.66 12.35
C ARG A 674 -14.28 -10.54 11.12
N ASP A 675 -15.09 -10.05 10.19
CA ASP A 675 -15.56 -10.82 9.05
C ASP A 675 -14.75 -10.52 7.77
N VAL A 676 -13.67 -9.72 7.86
CA VAL A 676 -12.76 -9.46 6.73
C VAL A 676 -12.24 -10.80 6.20
N GLU A 677 -12.39 -10.98 4.89
CA GLU A 677 -12.05 -12.21 4.20
C GLU A 677 -10.53 -12.46 4.27
N ALA A 678 -10.14 -13.73 4.45
CA ALA A 678 -8.75 -14.11 4.31
C ALA A 678 -8.36 -14.04 2.82
N THR A 679 -7.33 -13.27 2.51
CA THR A 679 -6.71 -13.24 1.19
C THR A 679 -5.87 -14.51 1.02
N SER A 680 -5.95 -15.13 -0.15
CA SER A 680 -5.16 -16.32 -0.49
C SER A 680 -4.34 -16.10 -1.75
N VAL A 681 -3.17 -16.72 -1.76
CA VAL A 681 -2.24 -16.78 -2.89
C VAL A 681 -1.66 -18.19 -2.96
N THR A 682 -1.47 -18.73 -4.16
CA THR A 682 -0.93 -20.08 -4.36
C THR A 682 0.12 -20.07 -5.48
N PRO A 683 1.33 -19.52 -5.23
CA PRO A 683 2.32 -19.29 -6.28
C PRO A 683 2.77 -20.57 -7.00
N PHE A 684 2.85 -21.69 -6.28
CA PHE A 684 3.35 -22.95 -6.82
C PHE A 684 2.24 -23.91 -7.28
N ALA A 685 0.98 -23.45 -7.30
CA ALA A 685 -0.11 -24.23 -7.88
C ALA A 685 0.17 -24.54 -9.37
N PRO A 686 -0.28 -25.69 -9.91
CA PRO A 686 0.07 -26.14 -11.26
C PRO A 686 -0.13 -25.07 -12.34
N ARG A 687 -1.25 -24.33 -12.30
CA ARG A 687 -1.55 -23.28 -13.28
C ARG A 687 -0.72 -22.02 -13.15
N ALA A 688 -0.25 -21.70 -11.95
CA ALA A 688 0.70 -20.59 -11.77
C ALA A 688 2.07 -21.01 -12.31
N ARG A 689 2.50 -22.25 -12.02
CA ARG A 689 3.76 -22.78 -12.54
C ARG A 689 3.80 -22.90 -14.06
N ASP A 690 2.75 -23.45 -14.67
CA ASP A 690 2.58 -23.53 -16.13
C ASP A 690 2.80 -22.17 -16.81
N ARG A 691 2.36 -21.10 -16.14
CA ARG A 691 2.38 -19.75 -16.69
C ARG A 691 3.72 -19.06 -16.54
N ALA A 692 4.41 -19.25 -15.42
CA ALA A 692 5.54 -18.37 -15.10
C ALA A 692 6.65 -18.98 -14.25
N LEU A 693 6.67 -20.27 -13.88
CA LEU A 693 7.75 -20.81 -13.03
C LEU A 693 9.14 -20.67 -13.66
N HIS A 694 9.22 -20.78 -14.99
CA HIS A 694 10.47 -20.61 -15.74
C HIS A 694 10.98 -19.15 -15.72
N ALA A 695 10.10 -18.16 -15.58
CA ALA A 695 10.46 -16.75 -15.69
C ALA A 695 11.36 -16.22 -14.55
N PRO A 696 11.08 -16.46 -13.25
CA PRO A 696 12.00 -16.11 -12.17
C PRO A 696 13.28 -16.94 -12.22
N PHE A 697 13.21 -18.22 -12.64
CA PHE A 697 14.41 -19.04 -12.81
C PHE A 697 15.35 -18.45 -13.88
N VAL A 698 14.81 -18.12 -15.07
CA VAL A 698 15.59 -17.44 -16.13
C VAL A 698 16.12 -16.09 -15.64
N ALA A 699 15.34 -15.32 -14.86
CA ALA A 699 15.82 -14.07 -14.28
C ALA A 699 17.03 -14.29 -13.35
N MET A 700 16.99 -15.31 -12.49
CA MET A 700 18.13 -15.65 -11.62
C MET A 700 19.35 -16.05 -12.45
N VAL A 701 19.20 -16.97 -13.42
CA VAL A 701 20.31 -17.40 -14.28
C VAL A 701 20.95 -16.23 -15.01
N ARG A 702 20.12 -15.40 -15.65
CA ARG A 702 20.55 -14.26 -16.46
C ARG A 702 21.36 -13.22 -15.70
N HIS A 703 21.04 -13.02 -14.42
CA HIS A 703 21.61 -11.93 -13.61
C HIS A 703 22.65 -12.42 -12.60
N MET A 704 22.57 -13.66 -12.12
CA MET A 704 23.45 -14.19 -11.07
C MET A 704 24.58 -15.06 -11.61
N VAL A 705 24.52 -15.50 -12.87
CA VAL A 705 25.59 -16.30 -13.50
C VAL A 705 26.37 -15.42 -14.46
N ASP A 706 27.68 -15.27 -14.19
CA ASP A 706 28.58 -14.53 -15.06
C ASP A 706 28.62 -15.16 -16.46
N GLY A 707 28.54 -14.33 -17.51
CA GLY A 707 28.49 -14.80 -18.90
C GLY A 707 27.08 -15.06 -19.44
N MET A 708 26.08 -15.26 -18.57
CA MET A 708 24.68 -15.48 -18.98
C MET A 708 23.94 -14.20 -19.42
N ALA A 709 24.65 -13.14 -19.78
CA ALA A 709 24.09 -12.09 -20.63
C ALA A 709 23.74 -12.63 -22.04
N ASP A 710 24.47 -13.66 -22.47
CA ASP A 710 24.19 -14.46 -23.67
C ASP A 710 23.48 -15.78 -23.28
N PRO A 711 22.21 -15.98 -23.68
CA PRO A 711 21.48 -17.22 -23.37
C PRO A 711 22.04 -18.46 -24.07
N GLY A 712 22.89 -18.31 -25.09
CA GLY A 712 23.53 -19.42 -25.79
C GLY A 712 24.74 -20.00 -25.04
N ALA A 713 25.27 -19.30 -24.03
CA ALA A 713 26.40 -19.75 -23.22
C ALA A 713 26.03 -20.83 -22.19
N ILE A 714 24.75 -21.24 -22.12
CA ILE A 714 24.19 -22.10 -21.08
C ILE A 714 24.98 -23.41 -20.88
N GLU A 715 25.49 -24.03 -21.97
CA GLU A 715 26.26 -25.28 -21.92
C GLU A 715 27.56 -25.15 -21.08
N HIS A 716 28.09 -23.93 -20.93
CA HIS A 716 29.30 -23.66 -20.14
C HIS A 716 29.01 -23.41 -18.66
N HIS A 717 27.74 -23.29 -18.26
CA HIS A 717 27.30 -22.89 -16.93
C HIS A 717 26.34 -23.90 -16.28
N GLN A 718 26.42 -25.17 -16.68
CA GLN A 718 25.49 -26.20 -16.21
C GLN A 718 25.47 -26.30 -14.67
N GLN A 719 26.63 -26.30 -14.02
CA GLN A 719 26.73 -26.47 -12.58
C GLN A 719 26.10 -25.29 -11.81
N GLU A 720 26.37 -24.06 -12.24
CA GLU A 720 25.82 -22.85 -11.63
C GLU A 720 24.30 -22.76 -11.80
N VAL A 721 23.80 -23.14 -12.97
CA VAL A 721 22.36 -23.11 -13.29
C VAL A 721 21.60 -24.19 -12.52
N GLU A 722 22.15 -25.41 -12.40
CA GLU A 722 21.58 -26.47 -11.57
C GLU A 722 21.57 -26.09 -10.08
N ALA A 723 22.58 -25.36 -9.60
CA ALA A 723 22.60 -24.83 -8.23
C ALA A 723 21.47 -23.80 -8.01
N LEU A 724 21.23 -22.89 -8.95
CA LEU A 724 20.10 -21.95 -8.88
C LEU A 724 18.75 -22.67 -8.92
N LEU A 725 18.62 -23.74 -9.73
CA LEU A 725 17.43 -24.58 -9.74
C LEU A 725 17.19 -25.19 -8.35
N ALA A 726 18.24 -25.72 -7.71
CA ALA A 726 18.14 -26.26 -6.36
C ALA A 726 17.69 -25.20 -5.34
N THR A 727 18.17 -23.96 -5.45
CA THR A 727 17.72 -22.83 -4.62
C THR A 727 16.22 -22.55 -4.80
N VAL A 728 15.73 -22.53 -6.05
CA VAL A 728 14.29 -22.36 -6.33
C VAL A 728 13.50 -23.49 -5.68
N ILE A 729 13.90 -24.75 -5.86
CA ILE A 729 13.18 -25.90 -5.28
C ILE A 729 13.22 -25.88 -3.75
N ALA A 730 14.34 -25.47 -3.14
CA ALA A 730 14.43 -25.36 -1.67
C ALA A 730 13.45 -24.32 -1.12
N ARG A 731 13.20 -23.22 -1.84
CA ARG A 731 12.14 -22.25 -1.47
C ARG A 731 10.76 -22.87 -1.62
N ILE A 732 10.50 -23.57 -2.73
CA ILE A 732 9.21 -24.24 -2.95
C ILE A 732 8.96 -25.25 -1.83
N ASP A 733 9.95 -26.04 -1.44
CA ASP A 733 9.82 -27.02 -0.35
C ASP A 733 9.45 -26.38 0.99
N ARG A 734 10.03 -25.21 1.32
CA ARG A 734 9.69 -24.46 2.54
C ARG A 734 8.29 -23.84 2.53
N VAL A 735 7.72 -23.58 1.35
CA VAL A 735 6.45 -22.84 1.20
C VAL A 735 5.28 -23.76 0.87
N ASP A 736 5.49 -24.68 -0.07
CA ASP A 736 4.53 -25.64 -0.59
C ASP A 736 5.25 -26.96 -0.95
N PRO A 737 5.56 -27.81 0.07
CA PRO A 737 6.32 -29.04 -0.13
C PRO A 737 5.63 -30.04 -1.07
N VAL A 738 4.31 -29.97 -1.19
CA VAL A 738 3.53 -30.84 -2.08
C VAL A 738 3.86 -30.56 -3.55
N GLU A 739 4.18 -29.31 -3.89
CA GLU A 739 4.44 -28.89 -5.26
C GLU A 739 5.94 -28.92 -5.64
N ALA A 740 6.85 -29.18 -4.68
CA ALA A 740 8.29 -29.12 -4.89
C ALA A 740 8.80 -30.12 -5.94
N GLU A 741 8.36 -31.38 -5.89
CA GLU A 741 8.83 -32.42 -6.81
C GLU A 741 8.33 -32.18 -8.24
N ALA A 742 7.05 -31.82 -8.39
CA ALA A 742 6.50 -31.49 -9.70
C ALA A 742 7.12 -30.21 -10.29
N ALA A 743 7.45 -29.21 -9.46
CA ALA A 743 8.17 -28.02 -9.89
C ALA A 743 9.60 -28.36 -10.36
N ARG A 744 10.30 -29.26 -9.65
CA ARG A 744 11.62 -29.77 -10.04
C ARG A 744 11.57 -30.44 -11.41
N GLY A 745 10.61 -31.35 -11.62
CA GLY A 745 10.42 -32.00 -12.92
C GLY A 745 10.16 -31.00 -14.06
N GLN A 746 9.35 -29.97 -13.80
CA GLN A 746 9.07 -28.92 -14.79
C GLN A 746 10.31 -28.08 -15.12
N LEU A 747 11.08 -27.65 -14.12
CA LEU A 747 12.29 -26.85 -14.32
C LEU A 747 13.42 -27.66 -14.98
N ASN A 748 13.60 -28.92 -14.60
CA ASN A 748 14.55 -29.82 -15.27
C ASN A 748 14.19 -29.97 -16.75
N SER A 749 12.92 -30.25 -17.07
CA SER A 749 12.49 -30.37 -18.47
C SER A 749 12.65 -29.06 -19.26
N PHE A 750 12.47 -27.91 -18.61
CA PHE A 750 12.73 -26.61 -19.23
C PHE A 750 14.23 -26.41 -19.48
N LEU A 751 15.07 -26.78 -18.51
CA LEU A 751 16.52 -26.63 -18.57
C LEU A 751 17.14 -27.57 -19.63
N ASP A 752 16.72 -28.83 -19.70
CA ASP A 752 17.14 -29.79 -20.73
C ASP A 752 16.88 -29.23 -22.13
N LYS A 753 15.68 -28.67 -22.35
CA LYS A 753 15.33 -28.01 -23.62
C LYS A 753 16.16 -26.77 -23.90
N TRP A 754 16.65 -26.09 -22.88
CA TRP A 754 17.53 -24.94 -23.08
C TRP A 754 18.94 -25.41 -23.47
N PHE A 755 19.49 -26.44 -22.82
CA PHE A 755 20.76 -27.05 -23.22
C PHE A 755 20.73 -27.58 -24.66
N ASP A 756 19.61 -28.13 -25.11
CA ASP A 756 19.46 -28.61 -26.50
C ASP A 756 19.44 -27.47 -27.56
N ARG A 757 19.34 -26.20 -27.17
CA ARG A 757 19.22 -25.05 -28.08
C ARG A 757 20.56 -24.40 -28.40
N GLN A 758 21.24 -24.95 -29.39
CA GLN A 758 22.49 -24.39 -29.91
C GLN A 758 22.28 -23.05 -30.63
N GLY A 759 23.20 -22.10 -30.41
CA GLY A 759 23.26 -20.83 -31.15
C GLY A 759 22.19 -19.80 -30.78
N LEU A 760 21.52 -19.97 -29.64
CA LEU A 760 20.52 -19.05 -29.13
C LEU A 760 21.14 -17.70 -28.76
N LYS A 761 20.61 -16.59 -29.28
CA LYS A 761 21.18 -15.24 -29.06
C LYS A 761 20.35 -14.36 -28.15
N ASP A 762 19.05 -14.63 -28.08
CA ASP A 762 18.09 -13.73 -27.46
C ASP A 762 17.30 -14.46 -26.36
N TYR A 763 17.23 -13.83 -25.19
CA TYR A 763 16.35 -14.28 -24.13
C TYR A 763 14.88 -14.09 -24.50
N TRP A 764 14.56 -13.02 -25.23
CA TRP A 764 13.19 -12.64 -25.53
C TRP A 764 13.05 -12.02 -26.92
N GLN A 765 12.23 -12.63 -27.78
CA GLN A 765 11.74 -12.01 -29.02
C GLN A 765 10.38 -12.59 -29.40
N ASP A 766 9.46 -11.73 -29.83
CA ASP A 766 8.11 -12.18 -30.22
C ASP A 766 8.07 -12.74 -31.65
N TYR A 767 9.00 -12.36 -32.52
CA TYR A 767 8.95 -12.72 -33.95
C TYR A 767 10.26 -13.32 -34.49
N GLY A 768 11.17 -13.72 -33.61
CA GLY A 768 12.46 -14.35 -33.94
C GLY A 768 12.73 -15.61 -33.12
N ASP A 769 13.95 -16.14 -33.20
CA ASP A 769 14.38 -17.28 -32.40
C ASP A 769 14.91 -16.79 -31.04
N ALA A 770 14.24 -17.19 -29.94
CA ALA A 770 14.56 -16.73 -28.59
C ALA A 770 14.12 -17.74 -27.53
N LEU A 771 14.66 -17.65 -26.31
CA LEU A 771 14.25 -18.52 -25.19
C LEU A 771 12.77 -18.34 -24.85
N LEU A 772 12.36 -17.07 -24.71
CA LEU A 772 11.04 -16.66 -24.27
C LEU A 772 10.34 -15.82 -25.34
N THR A 773 9.01 -15.80 -25.27
CA THR A 773 8.13 -14.94 -26.07
C THR A 773 6.99 -14.44 -25.20
N SER A 774 6.38 -13.31 -25.59
CA SER A 774 5.11 -12.85 -25.02
C SER A 774 4.04 -13.94 -25.10
N ALA A 775 3.33 -14.15 -23.99
CA ALA A 775 2.16 -15.02 -23.93
C ALA A 775 1.04 -14.54 -24.85
N GLU A 776 0.84 -13.23 -24.98
CA GLU A 776 -0.13 -12.62 -25.88
C GLU A 776 0.25 -12.89 -27.34
N ALA A 777 1.50 -12.63 -27.71
CA ALA A 777 1.98 -12.86 -29.06
C ALA A 777 2.00 -14.36 -29.43
N ALA A 778 2.30 -15.25 -28.46
CA ALA A 778 2.17 -16.69 -28.66
C ALA A 778 0.71 -17.11 -28.93
N ALA A 779 -0.25 -16.53 -28.18
CA ALA A 779 -1.67 -16.78 -28.38
C ALA A 779 -2.17 -16.31 -29.76
N GLU A 780 -1.74 -15.13 -30.22
CA GLU A 780 -2.07 -14.60 -31.55
C GLU A 780 -1.55 -15.49 -32.69
N ARG A 781 -0.36 -16.09 -32.53
CA ARG A 781 0.29 -16.88 -33.58
C ARG A 781 -0.21 -18.32 -33.66
N GLY A 782 -0.70 -18.88 -32.55
CA GLY A 782 -1.06 -20.29 -32.41
C GLY A 782 0.14 -21.25 -32.47
N ASN A 783 -0.11 -22.55 -32.56
CA ASN A 783 0.91 -23.61 -32.56
C ASN A 783 1.66 -23.74 -33.91
N LYS A 784 2.41 -22.71 -34.31
CA LYS A 784 3.27 -22.76 -35.50
C LYS A 784 4.62 -23.41 -35.16
N ALA A 785 5.02 -24.43 -35.93
CA ALA A 785 6.25 -25.21 -35.69
C ALA A 785 7.52 -24.35 -35.56
N ARG A 786 7.63 -23.25 -36.32
CA ARG A 786 8.79 -22.34 -36.27
C ARG A 786 9.02 -21.64 -34.92
N PHE A 787 8.03 -21.65 -34.02
CA PHE A 787 8.12 -21.05 -32.68
C PHE A 787 8.05 -22.09 -31.56
N ALA A 788 8.12 -23.39 -31.89
CA ALA A 788 7.93 -24.47 -30.93
C ALA A 788 8.97 -24.49 -29.79
N GLY A 789 10.15 -23.89 -30.00
CA GLY A 789 11.20 -23.78 -28.99
C GLY A 789 11.02 -22.62 -28.01
N GLN A 790 10.11 -21.67 -28.28
CA GLN A 790 9.90 -20.51 -27.40
C GLN A 790 8.96 -20.86 -26.24
N THR A 791 9.26 -20.35 -25.05
CA THR A 791 8.37 -20.50 -23.89
C THR A 791 7.49 -19.26 -23.72
N PRO A 792 6.16 -19.38 -23.83
CA PRO A 792 5.24 -18.26 -23.58
C PRO A 792 5.37 -17.75 -22.15
N THR A 793 5.57 -16.44 -22.01
CA THR A 793 5.84 -15.79 -20.72
C THR A 793 4.99 -14.53 -20.57
N PRO A 794 4.38 -14.27 -19.40
CA PRO A 794 3.58 -13.08 -19.19
C PRO A 794 4.40 -11.79 -19.33
N ASN A 795 3.85 -10.81 -20.05
CA ASN A 795 4.43 -9.46 -20.16
C ASN A 795 4.14 -8.57 -18.94
N SER A 796 3.11 -8.92 -18.17
CA SER A 796 2.67 -8.26 -16.94
C SER A 796 2.08 -9.33 -16.04
N LEU A 797 2.14 -9.11 -14.73
CA LEU A 797 1.53 -10.02 -13.75
C LEU A 797 -0.01 -9.97 -13.77
N ARG A 798 -0.61 -9.09 -14.58
CA ARG A 798 -2.06 -8.91 -14.75
C ARG A 798 -2.62 -9.49 -16.05
N SER A 799 -1.79 -9.82 -17.04
CA SER A 799 -2.29 -10.39 -18.31
C SER A 799 -2.91 -11.79 -18.19
N VAL A 800 -2.99 -12.28 -16.96
CA VAL A 800 -3.76 -13.43 -16.48
C VAL A 800 -5.28 -13.28 -16.60
N GLU A 801 -5.79 -12.04 -16.74
CA GLU A 801 -7.23 -11.73 -16.86
C GLU A 801 -7.80 -11.90 -18.29
N ALA A 802 -7.05 -12.47 -19.24
CA ALA A 802 -7.66 -12.87 -20.50
C ALA A 802 -8.74 -13.94 -20.23
N SER A 803 -9.98 -13.62 -20.55
CA SER A 803 -11.15 -14.51 -20.50
C SER A 803 -10.81 -15.85 -21.13
N ALA A 804 -10.71 -16.90 -20.32
CA ALA A 804 -10.44 -18.24 -20.80
C ALA A 804 -11.54 -18.68 -21.77
N ALA A 805 -11.18 -18.99 -23.02
CA ALA A 805 -12.02 -19.81 -23.86
C ALA A 805 -12.08 -21.21 -23.23
N TYR A 806 -13.28 -21.63 -22.85
CA TYR A 806 -13.51 -22.99 -22.35
C TYR A 806 -13.00 -24.01 -23.37
N VAL A 807 -12.13 -24.92 -22.94
CA VAL A 807 -11.81 -26.12 -23.73
C VAL A 807 -12.79 -27.20 -23.32
N LEU A 808 -13.77 -27.46 -24.20
CA LEU A 808 -14.58 -28.68 -24.12
C LEU A 808 -13.69 -29.86 -24.49
N LEU A 809 -13.32 -30.66 -23.48
CA LEU A 809 -12.70 -31.95 -23.72
C LEU A 809 -13.74 -32.84 -24.42
N ALA A 810 -13.51 -33.12 -25.71
CA ALA A 810 -14.33 -34.06 -26.46
C ALA A 810 -14.31 -35.41 -25.72
N GLY A 811 -15.49 -35.84 -25.26
CA GLY A 811 -15.65 -37.09 -24.52
C GLY A 811 -15.07 -38.26 -25.30
N ARG A 812 -14.31 -39.11 -24.61
CA ARG A 812 -13.86 -40.40 -25.12
C ARG A 812 -15.09 -41.22 -25.55
N SER A 813 -15.35 -41.27 -26.85
CA SER A 813 -16.15 -42.31 -27.47
C SER A 813 -15.36 -43.63 -27.40
N ALA A 814 -15.73 -44.49 -26.44
CA ALA A 814 -15.81 -45.94 -26.60
C ALA A 814 -16.09 -46.59 -25.22
N ARG A 815 -17.36 -46.68 -24.84
CA ARG A 815 -17.80 -47.83 -24.04
C ARG A 815 -18.76 -48.63 -24.91
N GLY A 816 -18.28 -49.84 -25.20
CA GLY A 816 -18.88 -50.79 -26.11
C GLY A 816 -20.29 -51.17 -25.72
N ALA A 817 -21.00 -51.60 -26.75
CA ALA A 817 -22.35 -52.08 -26.68
C ALA A 817 -22.44 -53.45 -25.97
N ARG A 818 -23.55 -53.61 -25.25
CA ARG A 818 -24.35 -54.81 -24.93
C ARG A 818 -24.06 -55.59 -23.64
N PRO A 819 -25.09 -56.31 -23.12
CA PRO A 819 -26.52 -56.27 -23.46
C PRO A 819 -27.33 -55.29 -22.62
#